data_AF-A0A812SMT5-F1
#
_entry.id   AF-A0A812SMT5-F1
#
_cell.length_a   1.000
_cell.length_b   1.000
_cell.length_c   1.000
_cell.angle_alpha   90.00
_cell.angle_beta   90.00
_cell.angle_gamma   90.00
#
_symmetry.space_group_name_H-M   'P 1'
#
loop_
_entity.id
_entity.type
_entity.pdbx_description
1 polymer ?
#
loop_
_entity_poly.entity_id
_entity_poly.type
_entity_poly.pdbx_seq_one_letter_code
_entity_poly.pdbx_strand_id
1 'polypeptide(L)'
;MASAASASLVKYVLSVPALDWTDPCKATGKYSKASKYAKKDEKGSWEEPRAAAGDSKPVSESSKIEDQAVCMPSVPLKGVGAEAISVQVSVHDKNRDEDPHTTLMPPREEECLPETIAESRLTRLTHRLTDRSTGLEEKRTKQSEYVQKADGVLREVCKKKKADPILTIKRSWQRVAAYSLAAMFCMFPCVKLMVIPCLVYTYGWKPRHLVERRPVLLVVEACIWLNLLLQGGMEVYRVFQYYWAVESGLELRIIIGQVQLEQLAAITTLGSVVLWRILRVHIVEVRAHVYWHKVKAEKVLPPLATDVLRKLRHGFPGPWEGKDKESGETRLPPMNFSQVQQHPTRVDKMLAVCSAAVMGVGMWYLYAQLEKTSQLKFSLFPIGDSWINLDVSMAITAALTTFSWYKTMCGIFGSVRSMKANRSQLLLFSAAATICDLDELSACERDYLREELKDLITREMLEKPASKAGEVLHAHPWLASLCMRWLPEEDRSIHEHNQDILRQVEEELNEENGLETILPEALEEHLDLHQLDLLDPQNLQTWWNLREHLLVDFQDESAIMDACGVIVACLLVGFIFSAMVEWSLSGNPLSPAFVIIMTLSFFLIFAVYKVFEACIEINTILGRDLKVLADATVAAQEKLSELEKAELFEDADIAPAYKAGLSRASSMLDAMQKRLVTDDERQQLLGFTVNANMRNGWALSLLITSLNWAYGYLRPAFTNLDVEKMQELLRNITSD
;
A
#
# COMPACT_ATOMS: atom_id res chain seq x y z
N MET A 1 -37.08 12.06 -13.73
CA MET A 1 -35.75 12.47 -13.20
C MET A 1 -34.67 11.41 -13.44
N ALA A 2 -34.87 10.14 -13.09
CA ALA A 2 -33.88 9.08 -13.38
C ALA A 2 -33.57 8.90 -14.89
N SER A 3 -34.58 9.01 -15.77
CA SER A 3 -34.33 8.92 -17.23
C SER A 3 -33.60 10.14 -17.81
N ALA A 4 -33.72 11.31 -17.17
CA ALA A 4 -33.00 12.53 -17.55
C ALA A 4 -31.54 12.49 -17.08
N ALA A 5 -31.29 11.92 -15.89
CA ALA A 5 -29.95 11.68 -15.38
C ALA A 5 -29.21 10.63 -16.23
N SER A 6 -29.87 9.54 -16.62
CA SER A 6 -29.29 8.53 -17.52
C SER A 6 -29.06 9.08 -18.94
N ALA A 7 -29.96 9.91 -19.46
CA ALA A 7 -29.78 10.53 -20.77
C ALA A 7 -28.63 11.54 -20.79
N SER A 8 -28.45 12.33 -19.72
CA SER A 8 -27.31 13.24 -19.57
C SER A 8 -25.98 12.51 -19.37
N LEU A 9 -25.97 11.39 -18.63
CA LEU A 9 -24.78 10.55 -18.46
C LEU A 9 -24.38 9.88 -19.79
N VAL A 10 -25.36 9.36 -20.56
CA VAL A 10 -25.12 8.79 -21.90
C VAL A 10 -24.67 9.86 -22.88
N LYS A 11 -25.25 11.07 -22.86
CA LYS A 11 -24.76 12.20 -23.67
C LYS A 11 -23.34 12.60 -23.31
N TYR A 12 -23.01 12.62 -22.02
CA TYR A 12 -21.66 12.94 -21.55
C TYR A 12 -20.65 11.89 -22.02
N VAL A 13 -20.96 10.59 -21.86
CA VAL A 13 -20.13 9.46 -22.30
C VAL A 13 -19.97 9.44 -23.83
N LEU A 14 -21.01 9.77 -24.59
CA LEU A 14 -20.96 9.83 -26.06
C LEU A 14 -20.34 11.14 -26.60
N SER A 15 -20.25 12.19 -25.78
CA SER A 15 -19.60 13.46 -26.13
C SER A 15 -18.08 13.49 -25.87
N VAL A 16 -17.55 12.47 -25.21
CA VAL A 16 -16.10 12.24 -25.14
C VAL A 16 -15.65 11.89 -26.56
N PRO A 17 -14.78 12.70 -27.21
CA PRO A 17 -14.36 12.42 -28.58
C PRO A 17 -13.75 11.01 -28.64
N ALA A 18 -14.19 10.24 -29.63
CA ALA A 18 -13.73 8.88 -29.86
C ALA A 18 -12.20 8.86 -29.87
N LEU A 19 -11.61 8.38 -28.76
CA LEU A 19 -10.19 8.07 -28.72
C LEU A 19 -9.94 6.99 -29.76
N ASP A 20 -9.07 7.28 -30.71
CA ASP A 20 -8.64 6.30 -31.70
C ASP A 20 -7.92 5.15 -30.98
N TRP A 21 -8.60 4.00 -30.88
CA TRP A 21 -8.19 2.84 -30.08
C TRP A 21 -7.04 2.04 -30.70
N THR A 22 -6.50 2.47 -31.84
CA THR A 22 -5.59 1.63 -32.64
C THR A 22 -4.11 1.81 -32.32
N ASP A 23 -3.66 2.90 -31.68
CA ASP A 23 -2.24 3.05 -31.32
C ASP A 23 -1.97 4.19 -30.28
N PRO A 24 -1.78 3.90 -28.98
CA PRO A 24 -1.53 4.95 -27.97
C PRO A 24 -0.19 5.67 -28.14
N CYS A 25 0.68 5.25 -29.08
CA CYS A 25 1.96 5.87 -29.35
C CYS A 25 1.90 7.10 -30.27
N LYS A 26 0.79 7.36 -30.98
CA LYS A 26 0.69 8.49 -31.92
C LYS A 26 0.05 9.77 -31.36
N ALA A 27 -0.71 9.68 -30.27
CA ALA A 27 -1.43 10.82 -29.70
C ALA A 27 -0.55 11.76 -28.85
N THR A 28 0.68 11.37 -28.48
CA THR A 28 1.61 12.19 -27.67
C THR A 28 2.56 13.05 -28.51
N GLY A 29 2.48 13.01 -29.84
CA GLY A 29 3.41 13.68 -30.76
C GLY A 29 3.32 15.20 -30.86
N LYS A 30 2.40 15.88 -30.14
CA LYS A 30 2.21 17.34 -30.24
C LYS A 30 2.68 18.18 -29.04
N TYR A 31 3.17 17.56 -27.96
CA TYR A 31 3.73 18.30 -26.80
C TYR A 31 5.21 18.00 -26.50
N SER A 32 5.91 17.30 -27.40
CA SER A 32 7.35 17.00 -27.29
C SER A 32 8.19 17.87 -28.24
N LYS A 33 8.17 19.19 -28.04
CA LYS A 33 9.17 20.10 -28.65
C LYS A 33 9.98 20.92 -27.64
N ALA A 34 9.89 20.63 -26.34
CA ALA A 34 10.67 21.28 -25.30
C ALA A 34 11.41 20.27 -24.40
N SER A 35 12.22 19.39 -24.98
CA SER A 35 13.38 18.78 -24.30
C SER A 35 14.34 18.20 -25.35
N LYS A 36 15.16 19.05 -25.95
CA LYS A 36 16.31 18.62 -26.76
C LYS A 36 17.57 19.28 -26.23
N TYR A 37 18.27 18.60 -25.32
CA TYR A 37 19.70 18.67 -25.03
C TYR A 37 20.04 17.38 -24.26
N ALA A 38 21.16 16.67 -24.38
CA ALA A 38 22.35 16.76 -25.21
C ALA A 38 22.84 15.30 -25.39
N LYS A 39 23.34 14.94 -26.58
CA LYS A 39 24.12 13.70 -26.73
C LYS A 39 25.58 14.05 -26.46
N LYS A 40 26.21 13.26 -25.60
CA LYS A 40 27.65 13.32 -25.33
C LYS A 40 28.32 12.33 -26.29
N ASP A 41 29.18 12.84 -27.14
CA ASP A 41 29.94 12.00 -28.08
C ASP A 41 31.07 11.29 -27.33
N GLU A 42 31.51 10.13 -27.82
CA GLU A 42 32.53 9.25 -27.20
C GLU A 42 33.93 9.90 -26.98
N LYS A 43 34.09 11.20 -27.25
CA LYS A 43 35.32 11.95 -27.01
C LYS A 43 35.21 13.12 -26.03
N GLY A 44 34.05 13.33 -25.40
CA GLY A 44 33.96 14.14 -24.18
C GLY A 44 34.24 15.64 -24.32
N SER A 45 33.90 16.29 -25.44
CA SER A 45 33.88 17.76 -25.54
C SER A 45 32.46 18.29 -25.79
N TRP A 46 32.11 19.40 -25.15
CA TRP A 46 30.86 20.13 -25.39
C TRP A 46 31.09 21.17 -26.50
N GLU A 47 30.31 21.13 -27.58
CA GLU A 47 30.28 22.22 -28.57
C GLU A 47 29.10 23.15 -28.28
N GLU A 48 29.36 24.46 -28.25
CA GLU A 48 28.33 25.50 -28.16
C GLU A 48 27.59 25.67 -29.51
N PRO A 49 26.26 25.92 -29.52
CA PRO A 49 25.52 26.06 -30.76
C PRO A 49 25.70 27.46 -31.38
N ARG A 50 26.17 27.51 -32.63
CA ARG A 50 26.09 28.71 -33.48
C ARG A 50 24.65 28.96 -33.93
N ALA A 51 24.15 30.17 -33.70
CA ALA A 51 22.84 30.62 -34.18
C ALA A 51 22.84 30.88 -35.69
N ALA A 52 21.80 30.40 -36.38
CA ALA A 52 21.52 30.73 -37.78
C ALA A 52 20.51 31.89 -37.84
N ALA A 53 20.85 32.91 -38.63
CA ALA A 53 20.04 34.08 -38.93
C ALA A 53 18.89 33.76 -39.89
N GLY A 54 17.76 34.47 -39.75
CA GLY A 54 16.63 34.41 -40.68
C GLY A 54 15.47 35.33 -40.30
N ASP A 55 15.55 36.56 -40.81
CA ASP A 55 14.54 37.54 -41.24
C ASP A 55 13.25 37.90 -40.47
N SER A 56 13.16 39.23 -40.32
CA SER A 56 12.19 40.18 -39.76
C SER A 56 10.74 40.20 -40.27
N LYS A 57 9.79 40.62 -39.39
CA LYS A 57 9.10 41.94 -39.44
C LYS A 57 8.23 42.20 -38.18
N PRO A 58 7.88 43.46 -37.86
CA PRO A 58 7.81 43.97 -36.48
C PRO A 58 6.39 44.28 -35.97
N VAL A 59 6.20 44.24 -34.65
CA VAL A 59 5.20 45.07 -33.93
C VAL A 59 5.79 45.52 -32.58
N SER A 60 5.57 46.80 -32.34
CA SER A 60 5.94 47.77 -31.31
C SER A 60 5.98 47.37 -29.80
N GLU A 61 7.06 47.85 -29.17
CA GLU A 61 7.16 48.72 -27.97
C GLU A 61 6.74 48.30 -26.54
N SER A 62 7.63 48.72 -25.64
CA SER A 62 7.59 48.85 -24.17
C SER A 62 7.84 47.55 -23.39
N SER A 63 8.76 47.46 -22.43
CA SER A 63 9.49 48.46 -21.65
C SER A 63 10.77 47.83 -21.06
N LYS A 64 11.77 48.69 -20.84
CA LYS A 64 13.11 48.41 -20.30
C LYS A 64 13.08 47.98 -18.83
N ILE A 65 13.88 46.97 -18.46
CA ILE A 65 14.66 46.94 -17.21
C ILE A 65 16.02 46.30 -17.54
N GLU A 66 17.09 47.03 -17.22
CA GLU A 66 18.50 46.70 -17.38
C GLU A 66 19.06 45.98 -16.13
N ASP A 67 20.11 45.19 -16.40
CA ASP A 67 21.28 44.83 -15.59
C ASP A 67 21.16 43.94 -14.33
N GLN A 68 21.77 42.74 -14.38
CA GLN A 68 23.17 42.49 -13.99
C GLN A 68 23.44 40.97 -14.00
N ALA A 69 24.32 40.50 -14.90
CA ALA A 69 24.87 39.15 -14.88
C ALA A 69 26.33 39.22 -14.42
N VAL A 70 26.63 38.70 -13.23
CA VAL A 70 27.98 38.55 -12.71
C VAL A 70 28.53 37.19 -13.16
N CYS A 71 29.61 37.24 -13.94
CA CYS A 71 30.40 36.07 -14.34
C CYS A 71 31.15 35.48 -13.14
N MET A 72 31.05 34.16 -12.93
CA MET A 72 31.94 33.42 -12.04
C MET A 72 33.23 32.99 -12.75
N PRO A 73 34.42 33.09 -12.11
CA PRO A 73 35.62 32.47 -12.64
C PRO A 73 35.80 31.04 -12.08
N SER A 74 36.00 30.08 -12.99
CA SER A 74 36.46 28.73 -12.69
C SER A 74 37.98 28.70 -12.55
N VAL A 75 38.49 28.26 -11.39
CA VAL A 75 39.93 27.96 -11.18
C VAL A 75 40.10 26.45 -11.01
N PRO A 76 41.10 25.81 -11.66
CA PRO A 76 41.34 24.38 -11.54
C PRO A 76 42.31 24.07 -10.40
N LEU A 77 41.98 23.11 -9.54
CA LEU A 77 42.94 22.54 -8.58
C LEU A 77 43.49 21.21 -9.10
N LYS A 78 44.81 21.21 -9.29
CA LYS A 78 45.69 20.08 -9.59
C LYS A 78 45.82 19.19 -8.36
N GLY A 79 45.98 17.89 -8.62
CA GLY A 79 46.00 16.84 -7.62
C GLY A 79 47.25 16.76 -6.75
N VAL A 80 47.09 16.01 -5.67
CA VAL A 80 48.16 15.42 -4.86
C VAL A 80 47.82 13.94 -4.72
N GLY A 81 48.70 13.10 -5.25
CA GLY A 81 48.60 11.65 -5.22
C GLY A 81 49.03 11.08 -3.88
N ALA A 82 48.37 9.99 -3.51
CA ALA A 82 48.56 9.19 -2.31
C ALA A 82 49.90 8.42 -2.32
N GLU A 83 50.55 8.33 -1.15
CA GLU A 83 51.53 7.30 -0.85
C GLU A 83 50.91 6.23 0.05
N ALA A 84 51.17 4.98 -0.33
CA ALA A 84 50.65 3.76 0.26
C ALA A 84 51.53 3.30 1.42
N ILE A 85 50.91 2.89 2.53
CA ILE A 85 51.57 2.15 3.61
C ILE A 85 51.07 0.71 3.56
N SER A 86 51.98 -0.21 3.22
CA SER A 86 51.83 -1.64 3.34
C SER A 86 52.24 -2.09 4.75
N VAL A 87 51.35 -2.76 5.47
CA VAL A 87 51.67 -3.41 6.75
C VAL A 87 51.69 -4.92 6.52
N GLN A 88 52.87 -5.52 6.67
CA GLN A 88 53.09 -6.95 6.73
C GLN A 88 52.68 -7.48 8.11
N VAL A 89 51.82 -8.49 8.14
CA VAL A 89 51.51 -9.27 9.35
C VAL A 89 52.48 -10.46 9.40
N SER A 90 53.36 -10.50 10.40
CA SER A 90 54.23 -11.65 10.66
C SER A 90 53.53 -12.63 11.59
N VAL A 91 53.43 -13.87 11.12
CA VAL A 91 53.03 -15.06 11.88
C VAL A 91 54.18 -15.44 12.82
N HIS A 92 53.91 -15.57 14.11
CA HIS A 92 54.76 -16.37 14.99
C HIS A 92 53.92 -17.25 15.90
N ASP A 93 54.26 -18.54 15.83
CA ASP A 93 53.61 -19.67 16.46
C ASP A 93 54.74 -20.47 17.14
N LYS A 94 54.58 -20.77 18.44
CA LYS A 94 54.87 -22.05 19.11
C LYS A 94 55.40 -21.99 20.56
N ASN A 95 54.80 -22.90 21.33
CA ASN A 95 55.35 -23.74 22.41
C ASN A 95 55.61 -23.09 23.79
N ARG A 96 55.51 -23.76 24.94
CA ARG A 96 54.91 -25.01 25.47
C ARG A 96 55.31 -25.05 26.99
N ASP A 97 54.71 -25.99 27.74
CA ASP A 97 55.13 -26.58 29.04
C ASP A 97 54.39 -26.07 30.30
N GLU A 98 53.50 -26.90 30.91
CA GLU A 98 53.68 -27.82 32.08
C GLU A 98 53.71 -27.06 33.44
N ASP A 99 53.05 -27.39 34.56
CA ASP A 99 52.14 -28.42 35.13
C ASP A 99 51.71 -27.86 36.56
N PRO A 100 51.20 -28.57 37.60
CA PRO A 100 49.86 -29.12 37.84
C PRO A 100 49.22 -28.76 39.25
N HIS A 101 48.04 -29.37 39.52
CA HIS A 101 47.34 -29.60 40.82
C HIS A 101 46.57 -28.47 41.53
N THR A 102 45.24 -28.65 41.76
CA THR A 102 44.68 -29.00 43.09
C THR A 102 43.17 -29.34 43.11
N THR A 103 42.88 -30.48 43.76
CA THR A 103 41.77 -30.87 44.66
C THR A 103 40.28 -30.90 44.27
N LEU A 104 39.78 -32.14 44.35
CA LEU A 104 38.43 -32.70 44.47
C LEU A 104 37.46 -32.03 45.48
N MET A 105 36.18 -32.00 45.10
CA MET A 105 35.02 -32.21 45.99
C MET A 105 33.97 -33.08 45.27
N PRO A 106 33.21 -33.94 45.97
CA PRO A 106 32.37 -34.96 45.36
C PRO A 106 30.99 -34.42 44.97
N PRO A 107 30.35 -34.94 43.91
CA PRO A 107 28.95 -34.61 43.62
C PRO A 107 28.01 -35.44 44.50
N ARG A 108 26.90 -34.79 44.88
CA ARG A 108 25.74 -35.39 45.53
C ARG A 108 25.06 -36.40 44.60
N GLU A 109 24.59 -37.48 45.20
CA GLU A 109 23.73 -38.49 44.59
C GLU A 109 22.43 -37.86 44.10
N GLU A 110 22.29 -37.68 42.79
CA GLU A 110 20.99 -37.50 42.12
C GLU A 110 20.60 -38.82 41.46
N GLU A 111 19.34 -39.18 41.64
CA GLU A 111 18.71 -40.41 41.19
C GLU A 111 18.96 -40.67 39.70
N CYS A 112 19.68 -41.76 39.41
CA CYS A 112 19.91 -42.24 38.05
C CYS A 112 18.58 -42.60 37.35
N LEU A 113 18.08 -41.69 36.51
CA LEU A 113 17.28 -42.11 35.36
C LEU A 113 18.18 -42.93 34.43
N PRO A 114 17.72 -44.09 33.91
CA PRO A 114 18.57 -44.94 33.07
C PRO A 114 19.04 -44.17 31.82
N GLU A 115 20.37 -44.00 31.70
CA GLU A 115 21.09 -43.29 30.62
C GLU A 115 20.57 -43.64 29.22
N THR A 116 20.12 -44.88 29.03
CA THR A 116 19.58 -45.38 27.77
C THR A 116 18.27 -44.70 27.33
N ILE A 117 17.46 -44.16 28.25
CA ILE A 117 16.24 -43.42 27.93
C ILE A 117 16.56 -41.95 27.60
N ALA A 118 17.56 -41.37 28.27
CA ALA A 118 17.99 -39.99 28.02
C ALA A 118 18.71 -39.88 26.66
N GLU A 119 19.63 -40.79 26.36
CA GLU A 119 20.31 -40.84 25.06
C GLU A 119 19.32 -41.10 23.92
N SER A 120 18.41 -42.08 24.06
CA SER A 120 17.44 -42.35 23.00
C SER A 120 16.44 -41.21 22.77
N ARG A 121 16.11 -40.41 23.79
CA ARG A 121 15.32 -39.18 23.63
C ARG A 121 16.12 -38.07 22.99
N LEU A 122 17.38 -37.90 23.36
CA LEU A 122 18.28 -36.89 22.78
C LEU A 122 18.57 -37.17 21.30
N THR A 123 18.81 -38.43 20.94
CA THR A 123 18.99 -38.86 19.54
C THR A 123 17.72 -38.68 18.71
N ARG A 124 16.53 -38.96 19.27
CA ARG A 124 15.26 -38.69 18.57
C ARG A 124 14.98 -37.19 18.42
N LEU A 125 15.38 -36.37 19.39
CA LEU A 125 15.24 -34.91 19.32
C LEU A 125 16.20 -34.31 18.29
N THR A 126 17.48 -34.73 18.31
CA THR A 126 18.46 -34.32 17.29
C THR A 126 18.01 -34.78 15.91
N HIS A 127 17.59 -36.03 15.72
CA HIS A 127 17.08 -36.48 14.41
C HIS A 127 15.84 -35.67 13.95
N ARG A 128 14.89 -35.35 14.84
CA ARG A 128 13.74 -34.49 14.49
C ARG A 128 14.13 -33.05 14.19
N LEU A 129 15.17 -32.52 14.83
CA LEU A 129 15.70 -31.19 14.57
C LEU A 129 16.46 -31.14 13.25
N THR A 130 17.25 -32.17 12.93
CA THR A 130 17.96 -32.32 11.66
C THR A 130 17.00 -32.58 10.49
N ASP A 131 15.95 -33.39 10.67
CA ASP A 131 14.91 -33.58 9.65
C ASP A 131 14.10 -32.30 9.41
N ARG A 132 13.84 -31.52 10.47
CA ARG A 132 13.22 -30.19 10.34
C ARG A 132 14.15 -29.20 9.67
N SER A 133 15.45 -29.21 9.96
CA SER A 133 16.42 -28.28 9.37
C SER A 133 16.62 -28.59 7.88
N THR A 134 16.80 -29.86 7.52
CA THR A 134 16.93 -30.30 6.12
C THR A 134 15.64 -30.06 5.32
N GLY A 135 14.46 -30.31 5.90
CA GLY A 135 13.19 -29.98 5.27
C GLY A 135 12.94 -28.46 5.15
N LEU A 136 13.52 -27.64 6.03
CA LEU A 136 13.50 -26.17 5.92
C LEU A 136 14.50 -25.68 4.87
N GLU A 137 15.68 -26.28 4.77
CA GLU A 137 16.69 -25.98 3.74
C GLU A 137 16.22 -26.38 2.33
N GLU A 138 15.55 -27.53 2.19
CA GLU A 138 14.95 -27.94 0.92
C GLU A 138 13.81 -26.99 0.51
N LYS A 139 13.01 -26.54 1.48
CA LYS A 139 11.99 -25.50 1.24
C LYS A 139 12.62 -24.16 0.87
N ARG A 140 13.72 -23.76 1.52
CA ARG A 140 14.47 -22.52 1.22
C ARG A 140 15.12 -22.57 -0.16
N THR A 141 15.76 -23.67 -0.54
CA THR A 141 16.39 -23.84 -1.86
C THR A 141 15.35 -23.84 -2.97
N LYS A 142 14.24 -24.57 -2.82
CA LYS A 142 13.11 -24.50 -3.77
C LYS A 142 12.52 -23.09 -3.85
N GLN A 143 12.33 -22.42 -2.71
CA GLN A 143 11.83 -21.04 -2.68
C GLN A 143 12.79 -20.07 -3.38
N SER A 144 14.10 -20.19 -3.15
CA SER A 144 15.14 -19.41 -3.81
C SER A 144 15.14 -19.61 -5.33
N GLU A 145 14.96 -20.84 -5.82
CA GLU A 145 14.85 -21.13 -7.25
C GLU A 145 13.60 -20.50 -7.89
N TYR A 146 12.44 -20.55 -7.21
CA TYR A 146 11.22 -19.87 -7.65
C TYR A 146 11.39 -18.35 -7.72
N VAL A 147 12.05 -17.81 -6.70
CA VAL A 147 12.37 -16.40 -6.49
C VAL A 147 13.28 -15.92 -7.63
N GLN A 148 14.39 -16.61 -7.93
CA GLN A 148 15.24 -16.31 -9.10
C GLN A 148 14.47 -16.36 -10.44
N LYS A 149 13.54 -17.30 -10.60
CA LYS A 149 12.73 -17.42 -11.82
C LYS A 149 11.73 -16.28 -11.99
N ALA A 150 11.08 -15.84 -10.91
CA ALA A 150 10.20 -14.68 -10.91
C ALA A 150 10.97 -13.40 -11.27
N ASP A 151 12.18 -13.27 -10.74
CA ASP A 151 13.11 -12.17 -11.03
C ASP A 151 13.52 -12.11 -12.49
N GLY A 152 13.79 -13.27 -13.10
CA GLY A 152 14.05 -13.39 -14.53
C GLY A 152 12.89 -12.90 -15.38
N VAL A 153 11.65 -13.22 -14.99
CA VAL A 153 10.44 -12.74 -15.69
C VAL A 153 10.27 -11.24 -15.54
N LEU A 154 10.47 -10.69 -14.33
CA LEU A 154 10.39 -9.24 -14.12
C LEU A 154 11.44 -8.51 -14.95
N ARG A 155 12.68 -9.00 -14.98
CA ARG A 155 13.74 -8.45 -15.83
C ARG A 155 13.40 -8.54 -17.31
N GLU A 156 12.77 -9.61 -17.78
CA GLU A 156 12.32 -9.68 -19.18
C GLU A 156 11.22 -8.67 -19.48
N VAL A 157 10.23 -8.51 -18.59
CA VAL A 157 9.18 -7.50 -18.72
C VAL A 157 9.78 -6.10 -18.76
N CYS A 158 10.70 -5.81 -17.85
CA CYS A 158 11.41 -4.54 -17.76
C CYS A 158 12.39 -4.31 -18.92
N LYS A 159 12.98 -5.36 -19.50
CA LYS A 159 13.85 -5.22 -20.69
C LYS A 159 13.04 -4.91 -21.95
N LYS A 160 11.83 -5.47 -22.06
CA LYS A 160 10.96 -5.28 -23.24
C LYS A 160 10.15 -3.98 -23.18
N LYS A 161 9.78 -3.50 -22.00
CA LYS A 161 9.09 -2.22 -21.81
C LYS A 161 10.04 -1.20 -21.19
N LYS A 162 10.32 -0.10 -21.91
CA LYS A 162 10.83 1.12 -21.26
C LYS A 162 9.88 1.43 -20.11
N ALA A 163 10.40 1.62 -18.89
CA ALA A 163 9.56 1.93 -17.76
C ALA A 163 8.73 3.17 -18.10
N ASP A 164 7.42 3.02 -17.97
CA ASP A 164 6.53 4.11 -18.28
C ASP A 164 6.82 5.29 -17.32
N PRO A 165 6.78 6.54 -17.81
CA PRO A 165 7.06 7.70 -16.97
C PRO A 165 6.04 7.78 -15.83
N ILE A 166 6.44 8.29 -14.66
CA ILE A 166 5.61 8.36 -13.44
C ILE A 166 4.20 8.92 -13.71
N LEU A 167 4.08 9.92 -14.59
CA LEU A 167 2.79 10.51 -14.99
C LEU A 167 1.78 9.49 -15.58
N THR A 168 2.27 8.46 -16.26
CA THR A 168 1.41 7.40 -16.82
C THR A 168 0.94 6.42 -15.75
N ILE A 169 1.74 6.18 -14.70
CA ILE A 169 1.36 5.39 -13.53
C ILE A 169 0.19 6.09 -12.83
N LYS A 170 0.29 7.41 -12.65
CA LYS A 170 -0.81 8.23 -12.10
C LYS A 170 -2.10 8.17 -12.92
N ARG A 171 -2.02 7.95 -14.23
CA ARG A 171 -3.21 7.83 -15.09
C ARG A 171 -3.71 6.39 -15.24
N SER A 172 -3.03 5.41 -14.63
CA SER A 172 -3.41 4.00 -14.72
C SER A 172 -4.81 3.74 -14.16
N TRP A 173 -5.24 4.48 -13.13
CA TRP A 173 -6.58 4.34 -12.56
C TRP A 173 -7.71 4.68 -13.54
N GLN A 174 -7.48 5.58 -14.51
CA GLN A 174 -8.47 5.89 -15.54
C GLN A 174 -8.76 4.67 -16.41
N ARG A 175 -7.70 3.89 -16.68
CA ARG A 175 -7.81 2.61 -17.38
C ARG A 175 -8.57 1.60 -16.50
N VAL A 176 -8.25 1.51 -15.21
CA VAL A 176 -8.99 0.68 -14.24
C VAL A 176 -10.47 1.05 -14.23
N ALA A 177 -10.79 2.34 -14.21
CA ALA A 177 -12.16 2.86 -14.23
C ALA A 177 -12.90 2.48 -15.50
N ALA A 178 -12.29 2.68 -16.66
CA ALA A 178 -12.88 2.29 -17.94
C ALA A 178 -13.21 0.79 -17.99
N TYR A 179 -12.28 -0.08 -17.58
CA TYR A 179 -12.52 -1.53 -17.58
C TYR A 179 -13.46 -1.99 -16.47
N SER A 180 -13.45 -1.35 -15.30
CA SER A 180 -14.37 -1.64 -14.21
C SER A 180 -15.79 -1.27 -14.59
N LEU A 181 -16.00 -0.09 -15.19
CA LEU A 181 -17.29 0.33 -15.72
C LEU A 181 -17.76 -0.62 -16.84
N ALA A 182 -16.88 -0.96 -17.79
CA ALA A 182 -17.21 -1.94 -18.83
C ALA A 182 -17.62 -3.30 -18.24
N ALA A 183 -16.93 -3.77 -17.20
CA ALA A 183 -17.28 -4.99 -16.48
C ALA A 183 -18.65 -4.87 -15.76
N MET A 184 -19.00 -3.72 -15.21
CA MET A 184 -20.33 -3.49 -14.62
C MET A 184 -21.42 -3.50 -15.70
N PHE A 185 -21.15 -2.97 -16.90
CA PHE A 185 -22.09 -3.04 -18.04
C PHE A 185 -22.28 -4.45 -18.60
N CYS A 186 -21.43 -5.42 -18.24
CA CYS A 186 -21.68 -6.84 -18.53
C CYS A 186 -22.93 -7.40 -17.83
N MET A 187 -23.63 -6.63 -17.00
CA MET A 187 -24.99 -6.99 -16.55
C MET A 187 -26.00 -7.08 -17.71
N PHE A 188 -25.71 -6.45 -18.85
CA PHE A 188 -26.53 -6.56 -20.06
C PHE A 188 -26.04 -7.73 -20.93
N PRO A 189 -26.89 -8.73 -21.25
CA PRO A 189 -26.45 -9.97 -21.90
C PRO A 189 -25.70 -9.76 -23.22
N CYS A 190 -26.17 -8.86 -24.09
CA CYS A 190 -25.52 -8.59 -25.37
C CYS A 190 -24.15 -7.90 -25.19
N VAL A 191 -24.05 -6.98 -24.22
CA VAL A 191 -22.79 -6.29 -23.90
C VAL A 191 -21.79 -7.28 -23.31
N LYS A 192 -22.26 -8.20 -22.44
CA LYS A 192 -21.47 -9.26 -21.84
C LYS A 192 -20.72 -10.10 -22.86
N LEU A 193 -21.40 -10.52 -23.94
CA LEU A 193 -20.78 -11.31 -25.02
C LEU A 193 -19.65 -10.55 -25.75
N MET A 194 -19.73 -9.23 -25.85
CA MET A 194 -18.70 -8.42 -26.50
C MET A 194 -17.54 -8.08 -25.54
N VAL A 195 -17.87 -7.71 -24.30
CA VAL A 195 -16.89 -7.18 -23.34
C VAL A 195 -16.11 -8.28 -22.64
N ILE A 196 -16.72 -9.42 -22.30
CA ILE A 196 -16.01 -10.51 -21.60
C ILE A 196 -14.83 -11.04 -22.41
N PRO A 197 -14.90 -11.32 -23.72
CA PRO A 197 -13.73 -11.73 -24.51
C PRO A 197 -12.58 -10.71 -24.43
N CYS A 198 -12.91 -9.41 -24.47
CA CYS A 198 -11.92 -8.33 -24.33
C CYS A 198 -11.25 -8.36 -22.94
N LEU A 199 -12.04 -8.58 -21.87
CA LEU A 199 -11.53 -8.72 -20.51
C LEU A 199 -10.71 -10.00 -20.31
N VAL A 200 -11.12 -11.13 -20.89
CA VAL A 200 -10.36 -12.40 -20.89
C VAL A 200 -9.00 -12.19 -21.54
N TYR A 201 -8.97 -11.53 -22.71
CA TYR A 201 -7.73 -11.23 -23.41
C TYR A 201 -6.82 -10.34 -22.56
N THR A 202 -7.38 -9.24 -22.03
CA THR A 202 -6.62 -8.18 -21.33
C THR A 202 -6.13 -8.61 -19.95
N TYR A 203 -6.97 -9.31 -19.18
CA TYR A 203 -6.72 -9.62 -17.76
C TYR A 203 -6.50 -11.12 -17.48
N GLY A 204 -6.84 -12.01 -18.41
CA GLY A 204 -6.58 -13.45 -18.30
C GLY A 204 -5.36 -13.92 -19.10
N TRP A 205 -5.30 -13.59 -20.39
CA TRP A 205 -4.25 -14.11 -21.29
C TRP A 205 -2.99 -13.26 -21.35
N LYS A 206 -3.11 -11.95 -21.54
CA LYS A 206 -1.96 -11.04 -21.67
C LYS A 206 -1.03 -11.06 -20.44
N PRO A 207 -1.52 -11.05 -19.19
CA PRO A 207 -0.68 -11.03 -18.00
C PRO A 207 -0.23 -12.44 -17.56
N ARG A 208 -0.34 -13.47 -18.41
CA ARG A 208 0.09 -14.85 -18.08
C ARG A 208 1.53 -14.98 -17.58
N HIS A 209 2.39 -14.03 -17.93
CA HIS A 209 3.77 -13.97 -17.44
C HIS A 209 3.87 -13.37 -16.03
N LEU A 210 2.92 -12.54 -15.62
CA LEU A 210 2.89 -11.85 -14.32
C LEU A 210 2.26 -12.70 -13.20
N VAL A 211 1.48 -13.73 -13.56
CA VAL A 211 0.76 -14.58 -12.60
C VAL A 211 1.51 -15.89 -12.37
N GLU A 212 1.72 -16.27 -11.10
CA GLU A 212 2.39 -17.52 -10.71
C GLU A 212 1.95 -18.72 -11.57
N ARG A 213 2.93 -19.45 -12.13
CA ARG A 213 2.73 -20.62 -13.00
C ARG A 213 2.30 -21.88 -12.24
N ARG A 214 1.38 -21.78 -11.29
CA ARG A 214 0.78 -22.99 -10.71
C ARG A 214 -0.27 -23.51 -11.69
N PRO A 215 -0.13 -24.73 -12.24
CA PRO A 215 -1.04 -25.25 -13.26
C PRO A 215 -2.50 -25.29 -12.74
N VAL A 216 -2.67 -25.58 -11.45
CA VAL A 216 -3.99 -25.56 -10.78
C VAL A 216 -4.65 -24.18 -10.87
N LEU A 217 -3.91 -23.09 -10.62
CA LEU A 217 -4.45 -21.73 -10.72
C LEU A 217 -4.84 -21.37 -12.15
N LEU A 218 -4.09 -21.86 -13.13
CA LEU A 218 -4.37 -21.64 -14.55
C LEU A 218 -5.64 -22.37 -14.99
N VAL A 219 -5.85 -23.61 -14.52
CA VAL A 219 -7.09 -24.35 -14.75
C VAL A 219 -8.28 -23.64 -14.10
N VAL A 220 -8.17 -23.24 -12.84
CA VAL A 220 -9.23 -22.48 -12.14
C VAL A 220 -9.55 -21.20 -12.89
N GLU A 221 -8.55 -20.48 -13.39
CA GLU A 221 -8.73 -19.26 -14.16
C GLU A 221 -9.40 -19.51 -15.51
N ALA A 222 -8.99 -20.57 -16.23
CA ALA A 222 -9.65 -20.98 -17.46
C ALA A 222 -11.13 -21.34 -17.21
N CYS A 223 -11.43 -22.06 -16.12
CA CYS A 223 -12.79 -22.40 -15.73
C CYS A 223 -13.63 -21.16 -15.40
N ILE A 224 -13.07 -20.19 -14.67
CA ILE A 224 -13.76 -18.92 -14.35
C ILE A 224 -14.15 -18.19 -15.64
N TRP A 225 -13.19 -17.99 -16.55
CA TRP A 225 -13.44 -17.26 -17.79
C TRP A 225 -14.39 -18.00 -18.73
N LEU A 226 -14.26 -19.33 -18.83
CA LEU A 226 -15.17 -20.16 -19.60
C LEU A 226 -16.60 -20.09 -19.02
N ASN A 227 -16.75 -20.18 -17.70
CA ASN A 227 -18.05 -20.06 -17.04
C ASN A 227 -18.71 -18.71 -17.34
N LEU A 228 -17.94 -17.62 -17.24
CA LEU A 228 -18.43 -16.27 -17.55
C LEU A 228 -18.89 -16.11 -19.02
N LEU A 229 -18.16 -16.70 -19.97
CA LEU A 229 -18.53 -16.70 -21.39
C LEU A 229 -19.79 -17.53 -21.65
N LEU A 230 -19.85 -18.75 -21.10
CA LEU A 230 -21.02 -19.63 -21.21
C LEU A 230 -22.26 -18.97 -20.60
N GLN A 231 -22.11 -18.33 -19.43
CA GLN A 231 -23.19 -17.59 -18.79
C GLN A 231 -23.73 -16.46 -19.68
N GLY A 232 -22.85 -15.73 -20.37
CA GLY A 232 -23.29 -14.69 -21.32
C GLY A 232 -24.10 -15.25 -22.49
N GLY A 233 -23.68 -16.40 -23.04
CA GLY A 233 -24.45 -17.08 -24.11
C GLY A 233 -25.81 -17.56 -23.62
N MET A 234 -25.86 -18.16 -22.43
CA MET A 234 -27.09 -18.65 -21.81
C MET A 234 -28.06 -17.51 -21.47
N GLU A 235 -27.57 -16.37 -20.98
CA GLU A 235 -28.39 -15.20 -20.67
C GLU A 235 -29.03 -14.60 -21.93
N VAL A 236 -28.29 -14.51 -23.04
CA VAL A 236 -28.85 -14.05 -24.32
C VAL A 236 -29.95 -15.00 -24.79
N TYR A 237 -29.70 -16.32 -24.72
CA TYR A 237 -30.70 -17.32 -25.04
C TYR A 237 -31.96 -17.20 -24.15
N ARG A 238 -31.79 -16.98 -22.84
CA ARG A 238 -32.92 -16.74 -21.91
C ARG A 238 -33.70 -15.48 -22.25
N VAL A 239 -33.05 -14.39 -22.64
CA VAL A 239 -33.75 -13.17 -23.07
C VAL A 239 -34.64 -13.45 -24.28
N PHE A 240 -34.17 -14.24 -25.25
CA PHE A 240 -35.00 -14.68 -26.38
C PHE A 240 -36.18 -15.55 -25.92
N GLN A 241 -35.96 -16.46 -24.97
CA GLN A 241 -37.05 -17.25 -24.38
C GLN A 241 -38.07 -16.38 -23.64
N TYR A 242 -37.64 -15.37 -22.88
CA TYR A 242 -38.55 -14.44 -22.19
C TYR A 242 -39.37 -13.65 -23.18
N TYR A 243 -38.78 -13.18 -24.28
CA TYR A 243 -39.52 -12.51 -25.34
C TYR A 243 -40.64 -13.39 -25.90
N TRP A 244 -40.33 -14.66 -26.20
CA TRP A 244 -41.33 -15.64 -26.64
C TRP A 244 -42.40 -15.95 -25.58
N ALA A 245 -42.00 -15.98 -24.30
CA ALA A 245 -42.93 -16.22 -23.19
C ALA A 245 -43.89 -15.05 -22.97
N VAL A 246 -43.45 -13.80 -23.14
CA VAL A 246 -44.34 -12.62 -23.12
C VAL A 246 -45.39 -12.75 -24.22
N GLU A 247 -44.96 -13.14 -25.43
CA GLU A 247 -45.88 -13.36 -26.56
C GLU A 247 -46.89 -14.48 -26.28
N SER A 248 -46.49 -15.46 -25.47
CA SER A 248 -47.33 -16.58 -25.02
C SER A 248 -48.25 -16.23 -23.84
N GLY A 249 -48.31 -14.96 -23.40
CA GLY A 249 -49.23 -14.47 -22.37
C GLY A 249 -48.71 -14.54 -20.93
N LEU A 250 -47.41 -14.75 -20.71
CA LEU A 250 -46.82 -14.72 -19.37
C LEU A 250 -46.85 -13.30 -18.79
N GLU A 251 -47.19 -13.16 -17.51
CA GLU A 251 -47.20 -11.84 -16.86
C GLU A 251 -45.80 -11.19 -16.85
N LEU A 252 -45.72 -9.99 -17.44
CA LEU A 252 -44.50 -9.18 -17.54
C LEU A 252 -43.82 -8.98 -16.18
N ARG A 253 -44.60 -8.85 -15.10
CA ARG A 253 -44.09 -8.66 -13.73
C ARG A 253 -43.16 -9.78 -13.30
N ILE A 254 -43.49 -11.02 -13.62
CA ILE A 254 -42.70 -12.18 -13.18
C ILE A 254 -41.39 -12.27 -13.99
N ILE A 255 -41.43 -11.87 -15.27
CA ILE A 255 -40.23 -11.81 -16.11
C ILE A 255 -39.28 -10.72 -15.62
N ILE A 256 -39.81 -9.54 -15.30
CA ILE A 256 -39.02 -8.44 -14.72
C ILE A 256 -38.36 -8.89 -13.41
N GLY A 257 -39.10 -9.55 -12.51
CA GLY A 257 -38.54 -10.04 -11.25
C GLY A 257 -37.40 -11.04 -11.45
N GLN A 258 -37.53 -11.96 -12.41
CA GLN A 258 -36.49 -12.94 -12.71
C GLN A 258 -35.24 -12.29 -13.33
N VAL A 259 -35.41 -11.39 -14.30
CA VAL A 259 -34.30 -10.64 -14.92
C VAL A 259 -33.55 -9.83 -13.87
N GLN A 260 -34.26 -9.25 -12.90
CA GLN A 260 -33.64 -8.46 -11.84
C GLN A 260 -32.81 -9.31 -10.87
N LEU A 261 -33.30 -10.49 -10.47
CA LEU A 261 -32.53 -11.45 -9.67
C LEU A 261 -31.27 -11.94 -10.42
N GLU A 262 -31.39 -12.22 -11.72
CA GLU A 262 -30.26 -12.59 -12.57
C GLU A 262 -29.23 -11.46 -12.68
N GLN A 263 -29.68 -10.21 -12.85
CA GLN A 263 -28.79 -9.04 -12.88
C GLN A 263 -28.06 -8.84 -11.55
N LEU A 264 -28.74 -9.05 -10.41
CA LEU A 264 -28.12 -8.96 -9.09
C LEU A 264 -27.04 -10.03 -8.89
N ALA A 265 -27.33 -11.28 -9.27
CA ALA A 265 -26.34 -12.36 -9.27
C ALA A 265 -25.17 -12.08 -10.23
N ALA A 266 -25.43 -11.45 -11.38
CA ALA A 266 -24.40 -11.06 -12.32
C ALA A 266 -23.51 -9.93 -11.77
N ILE A 267 -24.09 -8.88 -11.17
CA ILE A 267 -23.33 -7.75 -10.58
C ILE A 267 -22.42 -8.24 -9.46
N THR A 268 -22.91 -9.10 -8.58
CA THR A 268 -22.12 -9.68 -7.47
C THR A 268 -21.00 -10.58 -7.98
N THR A 269 -21.27 -11.43 -8.97
CA THR A 269 -20.28 -12.33 -9.56
C THR A 269 -19.24 -11.58 -10.39
N LEU A 270 -19.65 -10.68 -11.29
CA LEU A 270 -18.74 -9.86 -12.10
C LEU A 270 -17.95 -8.91 -11.20
N GLY A 271 -18.62 -8.27 -10.24
CA GLY A 271 -18.02 -7.37 -9.28
C GLY A 271 -16.94 -8.04 -8.43
N SER A 272 -17.20 -9.26 -7.94
CA SER A 272 -16.21 -9.98 -7.12
C SER A 272 -15.10 -10.60 -7.95
N VAL A 273 -15.41 -11.25 -9.07
CA VAL A 273 -14.46 -12.05 -9.85
C VAL A 273 -13.67 -11.16 -10.80
N VAL A 274 -14.35 -10.36 -11.62
CA VAL A 274 -13.70 -9.58 -12.69
C VAL A 274 -12.98 -8.38 -12.10
N LEU A 275 -13.61 -7.61 -11.20
CA LEU A 275 -12.94 -6.44 -10.61
C LEU A 275 -11.74 -6.84 -9.76
N TRP A 276 -11.79 -7.99 -9.07
CA TRP A 276 -10.61 -8.55 -8.39
C TRP A 276 -9.45 -8.78 -9.37
N ARG A 277 -9.74 -9.35 -10.54
CA ARG A 277 -8.71 -9.64 -11.55
C ARG A 277 -8.13 -8.37 -12.13
N ILE A 278 -8.98 -7.39 -12.42
CA ILE A 278 -8.55 -6.04 -12.83
C ILE A 278 -7.62 -5.47 -11.77
N LEU A 279 -8.06 -5.44 -10.50
CA LEU A 279 -7.28 -4.91 -9.40
C LEU A 279 -5.93 -5.60 -9.26
N ARG A 280 -5.94 -6.94 -9.26
CA ARG A 280 -4.74 -7.75 -9.08
C ARG A 280 -3.71 -7.49 -10.17
N VAL A 281 -4.12 -7.46 -11.44
CA VAL A 281 -3.21 -7.21 -12.56
C VAL A 281 -2.63 -5.80 -12.46
N HIS A 282 -3.46 -4.80 -12.16
CA HIS A 282 -2.99 -3.42 -12.00
C HIS A 282 -2.05 -3.23 -10.81
N ILE A 283 -2.35 -3.83 -9.66
CA ILE A 283 -1.43 -3.82 -8.49
C ILE A 283 -0.07 -4.39 -8.89
N VAL A 284 -0.05 -5.50 -9.63
CA VAL A 284 1.19 -6.13 -10.08
C VAL A 284 1.94 -5.25 -11.07
N GLU A 285 1.25 -4.65 -12.06
CA GLU A 285 1.87 -3.74 -13.02
C GLU A 285 2.46 -2.51 -12.31
N VAL A 286 1.67 -1.82 -11.47
CA VAL A 286 2.11 -0.62 -10.73
C VAL A 286 3.33 -0.92 -9.87
N ARG A 287 3.30 -2.01 -9.08
CA ARG A 287 4.44 -2.42 -8.25
C ARG A 287 5.68 -2.71 -9.08
N ALA A 288 5.55 -3.37 -10.24
CA ALA A 288 6.69 -3.66 -11.11
C ALA A 288 7.32 -2.38 -11.67
N HIS A 289 6.51 -1.40 -12.08
CA HIS A 289 7.00 -0.10 -12.53
C HIS A 289 7.72 0.65 -11.41
N VAL A 290 7.19 0.60 -10.20
CA VAL A 290 7.72 1.36 -9.06
C VAL A 290 8.98 0.75 -8.51
N TYR A 291 9.04 -0.57 -8.44
CA TYR A 291 10.29 -1.27 -8.17
C TYR A 291 11.40 -0.84 -9.13
N TRP A 292 11.09 -0.65 -10.40
CA TRP A 292 12.08 -0.18 -11.36
C TRP A 292 12.50 1.27 -11.11
N HIS A 293 11.55 2.16 -10.78
CA HIS A 293 11.86 3.54 -10.39
C HIS A 293 12.69 3.60 -9.10
N LYS A 294 12.40 2.77 -8.11
CA LYS A 294 13.20 2.60 -6.87
C LYS A 294 14.62 2.18 -7.18
N VAL A 295 14.80 1.11 -7.95
CA VAL A 295 16.14 0.63 -8.35
C VAL A 295 16.92 1.73 -9.07
N LYS A 296 16.24 2.55 -9.87
CA LYS A 296 16.86 3.65 -10.58
C LYS A 296 17.19 4.81 -9.65
N ALA A 297 16.30 5.16 -8.72
CA ALA A 297 16.51 6.22 -7.73
C ALA A 297 17.65 5.84 -6.77
N GLU A 298 17.65 4.60 -6.27
CA GLU A 298 18.67 4.06 -5.37
C GLU A 298 20.08 4.07 -5.97
N LYS A 299 20.20 3.92 -7.30
CA LYS A 299 21.49 4.05 -8.01
C LYS A 299 22.02 5.48 -8.10
N VAL A 300 21.16 6.48 -7.90
CA VAL A 300 21.51 7.91 -7.97
C VAL A 300 21.66 8.50 -6.56
N LEU A 301 21.28 7.75 -5.51
CA LEU A 301 21.42 8.19 -4.14
C LEU A 301 22.90 8.41 -3.76
N PRO A 302 23.22 9.50 -3.05
CA PRO A 302 24.53 9.66 -2.43
C PRO A 302 24.86 8.49 -1.48
N PRO A 303 26.15 8.19 -1.23
CA PRO A 303 26.56 7.15 -0.29
C PRO A 303 25.95 7.31 1.10
N LEU A 304 25.90 8.55 1.61
CA LEU A 304 25.28 8.90 2.89
C LEU A 304 23.79 8.56 2.91
N ALA A 305 23.04 8.98 1.90
CA ALA A 305 21.61 8.70 1.77
C ALA A 305 21.34 7.18 1.66
N THR A 306 22.24 6.46 0.98
CA THR A 306 22.16 5.01 0.84
C THR A 306 22.39 4.30 2.17
N ASP A 307 23.33 4.80 2.98
CA ASP A 307 23.59 4.27 4.32
C ASP A 307 22.41 4.51 5.26
N VAL A 308 21.89 5.75 5.31
CA VAL A 308 20.69 6.09 6.09
C VAL A 308 19.49 5.25 5.63
N LEU A 309 19.27 5.12 4.32
CA LEU A 309 18.20 4.27 3.78
C LEU A 309 18.37 2.80 4.20
N ARG A 310 19.60 2.28 4.19
CA ARG A 310 19.90 0.90 4.62
C ARG A 310 19.63 0.74 6.12
N LYS A 311 20.04 1.69 6.94
CA LYS A 311 19.78 1.70 8.38
C LYS A 311 18.28 1.79 8.69
N LEU A 312 17.55 2.67 7.99
CA LEU A 312 16.08 2.76 8.08
C LEU A 312 15.41 1.44 7.69
N ARG A 313 15.86 0.80 6.61
CA ARG A 313 15.30 -0.50 6.19
C ARG A 313 15.62 -1.62 7.18
N HIS A 314 16.82 -1.66 7.75
CA HIS A 314 17.22 -2.65 8.74
C HIS A 314 16.54 -2.48 10.10
N GLY A 315 16.43 -1.23 10.59
CA GLY A 315 15.72 -0.94 11.83
C GLY A 315 14.21 -1.14 11.68
N PHE A 316 13.65 -0.83 10.50
CA PHE A 316 12.21 -0.90 10.27
C PHE A 316 11.94 -1.73 9.02
N PRO A 317 12.08 -3.08 9.12
CA PRO A 317 11.94 -3.97 7.98
C PRO A 317 10.56 -3.80 7.37
N GLY A 318 10.54 -3.08 6.25
CA GLY A 318 9.36 -2.91 5.44
C GLY A 318 8.94 -4.25 4.82
N PRO A 319 7.75 -4.31 4.21
CA PRO A 319 7.25 -5.53 3.55
C PRO A 319 8.09 -6.01 2.35
N TRP A 320 9.15 -5.27 2.01
CA TRP A 320 9.98 -5.48 0.84
C TRP A 320 11.35 -6.09 1.18
N GLU A 321 11.73 -6.22 2.45
CA GLU A 321 12.96 -6.91 2.84
C GLU A 321 12.73 -8.42 2.91
N GLY A 322 13.26 -9.14 1.93
CA GLY A 322 13.40 -10.58 1.98
C GLY A 322 14.55 -10.93 2.91
N LYS A 323 14.34 -11.93 3.77
CA LYS A 323 15.28 -12.39 4.79
C LYS A 323 16.51 -13.14 4.22
N ASP A 324 17.14 -12.64 3.16
CA ASP A 324 18.40 -13.20 2.66
C ASP A 324 19.58 -12.46 3.33
N LYS A 325 19.72 -12.64 4.65
CA LYS A 325 20.79 -12.02 5.47
C LYS A 325 22.18 -12.61 5.21
N GLU A 326 22.30 -13.74 4.52
CA GLU A 326 23.55 -14.50 4.42
C GLU A 326 24.45 -14.14 3.23
N SER A 327 23.96 -13.47 2.19
CA SER A 327 24.76 -13.31 0.96
C SER A 327 25.69 -12.09 0.93
N GLY A 328 25.58 -11.14 1.87
CA GLY A 328 26.38 -9.89 1.87
C GLY A 328 26.14 -8.95 0.68
N GLU A 329 25.62 -9.45 -0.45
CA GLU A 329 25.03 -8.68 -1.52
C GLU A 329 23.58 -8.35 -1.13
N THR A 330 23.27 -7.06 -1.00
CA THR A 330 21.90 -6.52 -1.06
C THR A 330 21.33 -6.78 -2.45
N ARG A 331 21.00 -8.03 -2.74
CA ARG A 331 20.09 -8.36 -3.83
C ARG A 331 18.70 -8.02 -3.33
N LEU A 332 18.05 -7.08 -4.01
CA LEU A 332 16.63 -6.88 -3.85
C LEU A 332 15.95 -8.26 -3.98
N PRO A 333 15.21 -8.69 -2.96
CA PRO A 333 14.61 -10.01 -2.97
C PRO A 333 13.68 -10.09 -4.17
N PRO A 334 13.72 -11.20 -4.92
CA PRO A 334 12.80 -11.34 -6.02
C PRO A 334 11.38 -11.22 -5.54
N MET A 335 10.61 -10.41 -6.27
CA MET A 335 9.25 -10.05 -5.93
C MET A 335 8.39 -11.32 -5.85
N ASN A 336 8.31 -11.91 -4.67
CA ASN A 336 7.48 -13.07 -4.44
C ASN A 336 6.07 -12.53 -4.23
N PHE A 337 5.26 -12.48 -5.29
CA PHE A 337 3.95 -11.84 -5.31
C PHE A 337 3.01 -12.26 -4.17
N SER A 338 3.24 -13.44 -3.58
CA SER A 338 2.55 -13.94 -2.39
C SER A 338 3.01 -13.31 -1.06
N GLN A 339 4.28 -12.89 -0.95
CA GLN A 339 4.87 -12.19 0.21
C GLN A 339 4.66 -10.67 0.15
N VAL A 340 4.54 -10.11 -1.05
CA VAL A 340 4.37 -8.66 -1.26
C VAL A 340 2.96 -8.17 -0.89
N GLN A 341 1.99 -9.08 -0.73
CA GLN A 341 0.74 -8.73 -0.05
C GLN A 341 1.00 -8.79 1.44
N GLN A 342 1.20 -7.62 2.06
CA GLN A 342 1.14 -7.54 3.51
C GLN A 342 -0.15 -8.20 3.98
N HIS A 343 0.00 -9.18 4.86
CA HIS A 343 -1.15 -9.88 5.38
C HIS A 343 -2.03 -8.87 6.13
N PRO A 344 -3.35 -8.83 5.85
CA PRO A 344 -4.25 -7.96 6.60
C PRO A 344 -4.13 -8.25 8.10
N THR A 345 -4.42 -7.25 8.94
CA THR A 345 -4.43 -7.47 10.40
C THR A 345 -5.43 -8.58 10.74
N ARG A 346 -5.37 -9.14 11.96
CA ARG A 346 -6.35 -10.15 12.38
C ARG A 346 -7.79 -9.63 12.26
N VAL A 347 -7.99 -8.35 12.60
CA VAL A 347 -9.28 -7.65 12.47
C VAL A 347 -9.68 -7.51 11.01
N ASP A 348 -8.79 -7.05 10.14
CA ASP A 348 -9.09 -6.90 8.69
C ASP A 348 -9.39 -8.25 8.03
N LYS A 349 -8.67 -9.31 8.42
CA LYS A 349 -8.95 -10.68 7.98
C LYS A 349 -10.32 -11.14 8.44
N MET A 350 -10.67 -10.90 9.70
CA MET A 350 -12.00 -11.22 10.23
C MET A 350 -13.09 -10.46 9.46
N LEU A 351 -12.91 -9.16 9.21
CA LEU A 351 -13.83 -8.35 8.40
C LEU A 351 -13.97 -8.89 6.97
N ALA A 352 -12.86 -9.26 6.32
CA ALA A 352 -12.89 -9.87 4.99
C ALA A 352 -13.61 -11.23 4.98
N VAL A 353 -13.41 -12.07 6.01
CA VAL A 353 -14.10 -13.36 6.17
C VAL A 353 -15.59 -13.15 6.42
N CYS A 354 -15.97 -12.26 7.33
CA CYS A 354 -17.37 -11.93 7.60
C CYS A 354 -18.06 -11.38 6.35
N SER A 355 -17.42 -10.47 5.62
CA SER A 355 -17.93 -9.91 4.37
C SER A 355 -18.10 -10.99 3.30
N ALA A 356 -17.16 -11.93 3.18
CA ALA A 356 -17.26 -13.07 2.28
C ALA A 356 -18.37 -14.05 2.69
N ALA A 357 -18.55 -14.31 3.98
CA ALA A 357 -19.65 -15.13 4.47
C ALA A 357 -21.02 -14.51 4.12
N VAL A 358 -21.17 -13.20 4.31
CA VAL A 358 -22.38 -12.46 3.89
C VAL A 358 -22.59 -12.55 2.38
N MET A 359 -21.53 -12.42 1.58
CA MET A 359 -21.61 -12.61 0.12
C MET A 359 -22.05 -14.04 -0.23
N GLY A 360 -21.49 -15.06 0.41
CA GLY A 360 -21.85 -16.46 0.16
C GLY A 360 -23.29 -16.78 0.51
N VAL A 361 -23.78 -16.32 1.68
CA VAL A 361 -25.18 -16.42 2.09
C VAL A 361 -26.09 -15.69 1.11
N GLY A 362 -25.68 -14.49 0.66
CA GLY A 362 -26.37 -13.71 -0.37
C GLY A 362 -26.53 -14.46 -1.68
N MET A 363 -25.44 -15.01 -2.21
CA MET A 363 -25.46 -15.79 -3.44
C MET A 363 -26.33 -17.03 -3.31
N TRP A 364 -26.22 -17.75 -2.19
CA TRP A 364 -27.05 -18.92 -1.93
C TRP A 364 -28.54 -18.56 -1.87
N TYR A 365 -28.89 -17.48 -1.16
CA TYR A 365 -30.26 -16.98 -1.10
C TYR A 365 -30.80 -16.61 -2.49
N LEU A 366 -30.02 -15.88 -3.28
CA LEU A 366 -30.40 -15.49 -4.64
C LEU A 366 -30.64 -16.71 -5.53
N TYR A 367 -29.77 -17.73 -5.44
CA TYR A 367 -29.96 -18.96 -6.21
C TYR A 367 -31.17 -19.76 -5.75
N ALA A 368 -31.44 -19.86 -4.45
CA ALA A 368 -32.65 -20.52 -3.94
C ALA A 368 -33.93 -19.80 -4.42
N GLN A 369 -33.92 -18.46 -4.50
CA GLN A 369 -35.04 -17.70 -5.05
C GLN A 369 -35.21 -17.90 -6.56
N LEU A 370 -34.10 -17.95 -7.31
CA LEU A 370 -34.10 -18.26 -8.74
C LEU A 370 -34.63 -19.67 -9.00
N GLU A 371 -34.22 -20.66 -8.20
CA GLU A 371 -34.70 -22.03 -8.31
C GLU A 371 -36.21 -22.10 -8.06
N LYS A 372 -36.68 -21.51 -6.95
CA LYS A 372 -38.10 -21.47 -6.59
C LYS A 372 -38.95 -20.81 -7.67
N THR A 373 -38.47 -19.72 -8.27
CA THR A 373 -39.18 -19.03 -9.37
C THR A 373 -39.13 -19.81 -10.69
N SER A 374 -38.06 -20.58 -10.95
CA SER A 374 -37.92 -21.41 -12.15
C SER A 374 -38.80 -22.67 -12.13
N GLN A 375 -38.93 -23.34 -10.97
CA GLN A 375 -39.75 -24.54 -10.80
C GLN A 375 -41.24 -24.27 -11.07
N LEU A 376 -41.71 -23.05 -10.77
CA LEU A 376 -43.07 -22.61 -11.04
C LEU A 376 -43.40 -22.48 -12.54
N LYS A 377 -42.42 -22.55 -13.45
CA LYS A 377 -42.61 -22.18 -14.87
C LYS A 377 -42.08 -23.17 -15.90
N PHE A 378 -41.05 -23.94 -15.60
CA PHE A 378 -40.44 -24.87 -16.56
C PHE A 378 -41.20 -26.20 -16.74
N SER A 379 -42.36 -26.38 -16.12
CA SER A 379 -43.29 -27.47 -16.48
C SER A 379 -43.74 -27.43 -17.96
N LEU A 380 -43.48 -26.32 -18.68
CA LEU A 380 -43.79 -26.14 -20.10
C LEU A 380 -42.69 -26.62 -21.06
N PHE A 381 -41.45 -26.84 -20.61
CA PHE A 381 -40.36 -27.31 -21.47
C PHE A 381 -39.62 -28.48 -20.79
N PRO A 382 -39.84 -29.74 -21.24
CA PRO A 382 -39.24 -30.91 -20.62
C PRO A 382 -37.78 -31.06 -21.04
N ILE A 383 -36.89 -30.32 -20.38
CA ILE A 383 -35.45 -30.57 -20.44
C ILE A 383 -35.11 -31.53 -19.29
N GLY A 384 -35.47 -32.81 -19.48
CA GLY A 384 -35.11 -33.89 -18.56
C GLY A 384 -33.59 -33.96 -18.36
N ASP A 385 -33.16 -34.23 -17.12
CA ASP A 385 -31.77 -34.39 -16.66
C ASP A 385 -30.89 -33.12 -16.55
N SER A 386 -31.39 -31.92 -16.85
CA SER A 386 -30.56 -30.69 -16.77
C SER A 386 -30.43 -30.06 -15.37
N TRP A 387 -31.25 -30.45 -14.39
CA TRP A 387 -31.33 -29.80 -13.07
C TRP A 387 -30.06 -30.01 -12.22
N ILE A 388 -29.50 -31.22 -12.21
CA ILE A 388 -28.27 -31.53 -11.45
C ILE A 388 -27.10 -30.68 -11.94
N ASN A 389 -27.02 -30.40 -13.25
CA ASN A 389 -25.97 -29.56 -13.81
C ASN A 389 -26.14 -28.08 -13.44
N LEU A 390 -27.38 -27.62 -13.24
CA LEU A 390 -27.66 -26.24 -12.85
C LEU A 390 -27.26 -25.99 -11.38
N ASP A 391 -27.62 -26.89 -10.47
CA ASP A 391 -27.31 -26.75 -9.04
C ASP A 391 -25.81 -26.78 -8.78
N VAL A 392 -25.10 -27.69 -9.43
CA VAL A 392 -23.63 -27.76 -9.33
C VAL A 392 -22.98 -26.48 -9.88
N SER A 393 -23.47 -25.96 -11.01
CA SER A 393 -22.96 -24.71 -11.59
C SER A 393 -23.22 -23.50 -10.68
N MET A 394 -24.41 -23.41 -10.08
CA MET A 394 -24.75 -22.35 -9.12
C MET A 394 -23.90 -22.43 -7.86
N ALA A 395 -23.69 -23.63 -7.30
CA ALA A 395 -22.84 -23.84 -6.13
C ALA A 395 -21.37 -23.47 -6.42
N ILE A 396 -20.83 -23.88 -7.57
CA ILE A 396 -19.48 -23.50 -8.01
C ILE A 396 -19.37 -21.98 -8.16
N THR A 397 -20.37 -21.35 -8.78
CA THR A 397 -20.37 -19.89 -8.98
C THR A 397 -20.44 -19.15 -7.65
N ALA A 398 -21.30 -19.58 -6.72
CA ALA A 398 -21.37 -19.01 -5.37
C ALA A 398 -20.04 -19.12 -4.63
N ALA A 399 -19.38 -20.29 -4.68
CA ALA A 399 -18.09 -20.52 -4.05
C ALA A 399 -16.98 -19.64 -4.65
N LEU A 400 -16.94 -19.54 -5.99
CA LEU A 400 -15.97 -18.70 -6.70
C LEU A 400 -16.17 -17.21 -6.42
N THR A 401 -17.42 -16.73 -6.41
CA THR A 401 -17.80 -15.36 -6.06
C THR A 401 -17.39 -15.04 -4.63
N THR A 402 -17.70 -15.93 -3.69
CA THR A 402 -17.35 -15.78 -2.26
C THR A 402 -15.83 -15.71 -2.05
N PHE A 403 -15.08 -16.64 -2.67
CA PHE A 403 -13.64 -16.65 -2.57
C PHE A 403 -12.99 -15.42 -3.22
N SER A 404 -13.50 -15.00 -4.38
CA SER A 404 -13.00 -13.81 -5.08
C SER A 404 -13.29 -12.54 -4.28
N TRP A 405 -14.46 -12.45 -3.65
CA TRP A 405 -14.82 -11.36 -2.75
C TRP A 405 -13.87 -11.27 -1.54
N TYR A 406 -13.61 -12.41 -0.88
CA TYR A 406 -12.63 -12.48 0.21
C TYR A 406 -11.26 -11.95 -0.24
N LYS A 407 -10.82 -12.34 -1.45
CA LYS A 407 -9.54 -11.89 -2.02
C LYS A 407 -9.55 -10.39 -2.33
N THR A 408 -10.64 -9.85 -2.87
CA THR A 408 -10.81 -8.41 -3.09
C THR A 408 -10.68 -7.63 -1.79
N MET A 409 -11.42 -8.01 -0.75
CA MET A 409 -11.37 -7.34 0.55
C MET A 409 -9.98 -7.46 1.18
N CYS A 410 -9.35 -8.63 1.13
CA CYS A 410 -7.96 -8.80 1.58
C CYS A 410 -6.97 -7.95 0.80
N GLY A 411 -7.18 -7.79 -0.52
CA GLY A 411 -6.36 -6.94 -1.37
C GLY A 411 -6.48 -5.47 -0.98
N ILE A 412 -7.70 -4.98 -0.79
CA ILE A 412 -7.96 -3.59 -0.36
C ILE A 412 -7.33 -3.31 1.00
N PHE A 413 -7.60 -4.16 2.01
CA PHE A 413 -7.00 -3.99 3.33
C PHE A 413 -5.49 -4.19 3.34
N GLY A 414 -4.97 -5.09 2.50
CA GLY A 414 -3.53 -5.27 2.31
C GLY A 414 -2.86 -4.01 1.75
N SER A 415 -3.49 -3.33 0.79
CA SER A 415 -3.00 -2.05 0.25
C SER A 415 -3.02 -0.94 1.30
N VAL A 416 -4.09 -0.83 2.09
CA VAL A 416 -4.15 0.13 3.22
C VAL A 416 -3.03 -0.15 4.23
N ARG A 417 -2.74 -1.42 4.50
CA ARG A 417 -1.66 -1.78 5.43
C ARG A 417 -0.29 -1.40 4.88
N SER A 418 -0.04 -1.65 3.58
CA SER A 418 1.18 -1.17 2.92
C SER A 418 1.36 0.33 3.09
N MET A 419 0.30 1.12 2.89
CA MET A 419 0.34 2.56 3.13
C MET A 419 0.67 2.94 4.55
N LYS A 420 0.07 2.25 5.52
CA LYS A 420 0.39 2.50 6.92
C LYS A 420 1.84 2.15 7.25
N ALA A 421 2.43 1.16 6.60
CA ALA A 421 3.85 0.86 6.76
C ALA A 421 4.74 1.96 6.14
N ASN A 422 4.42 2.43 4.94
CA ASN A 422 5.18 3.50 4.30
C ASN A 422 5.04 4.84 5.04
N ARG A 423 3.82 5.17 5.48
CA ARG A 423 3.53 6.31 6.38
C ARG A 423 4.50 6.33 7.56
N SER A 424 4.79 5.16 8.09
CA SER A 424 5.58 4.99 9.29
C SER A 424 7.06 5.14 9.04
N GLN A 425 7.54 4.66 7.89
CA GLN A 425 8.88 4.98 7.41
C GLN A 425 9.06 6.48 7.15
N LEU A 426 8.04 7.15 6.61
CA LEU A 426 8.05 8.59 6.40
C LEU A 426 8.01 9.36 7.73
N LEU A 427 7.20 8.91 8.69
CA LEU A 427 7.11 9.52 10.02
C LEU A 427 8.47 9.46 10.73
N LEU A 428 9.11 8.29 10.71
CA LEU A 428 10.43 8.09 11.28
C LEU A 428 11.49 8.93 10.55
N PHE A 429 11.43 8.99 9.22
CA PHE A 429 12.31 9.86 8.43
C PHE A 429 12.09 11.36 8.72
N SER A 430 10.86 11.78 9.00
CA SER A 430 10.54 13.17 9.36
C SER A 430 11.05 13.48 10.77
N ALA A 431 10.84 12.56 11.73
CA ALA A 431 11.35 12.65 13.11
C ALA A 431 12.89 12.59 13.19
N ALA A 432 13.54 12.02 12.19
CA ALA A 432 15.00 11.94 12.07
C ALA A 432 15.67 13.29 11.78
N ALA A 433 14.94 14.30 11.32
CA ALA A 433 15.50 15.63 11.10
C ALA A 433 15.73 16.32 12.46
N THR A 434 16.94 16.84 12.70
CA THR A 434 17.35 17.44 13.99
C THR A 434 16.53 18.65 14.44
N ILE A 435 15.74 19.24 13.53
CA ILE A 435 14.90 20.42 13.78
C ILE A 435 13.44 20.02 14.08
N CYS A 436 13.10 18.72 14.04
CA CYS A 436 11.76 18.25 14.31
C CYS A 436 11.44 18.33 15.81
N ASP A 437 10.51 19.20 16.18
CA ASP A 437 9.94 19.25 17.52
C ASP A 437 8.96 18.07 17.71
N LEU A 438 9.31 17.15 18.61
CA LEU A 438 8.50 15.96 18.93
C LEU A 438 7.17 16.35 19.60
N ASP A 439 7.06 17.53 20.20
CA ASP A 439 5.82 18.04 20.81
C ASP A 439 4.75 18.33 19.76
N GLU A 440 5.15 18.55 18.51
CA GLU A 440 4.24 18.77 17.38
C GLU A 440 3.68 17.47 16.79
N LEU A 441 4.13 16.32 17.28
CA LEU A 441 3.55 15.04 16.95
C LEU A 441 2.21 14.87 17.66
N SER A 442 1.18 14.49 16.90
CA SER A 442 -0.10 14.13 17.50
C SER A 442 0.07 12.96 18.46
N ALA A 443 -0.78 12.86 19.49
CA ALA A 443 -0.72 11.75 20.45
C ALA A 443 -0.72 10.37 19.75
N CYS A 444 -1.50 10.22 18.67
CA CYS A 444 -1.53 9.00 17.86
C CYS A 444 -0.19 8.70 17.17
N GLU A 445 0.53 9.71 16.69
CA GLU A 445 1.86 9.53 16.08
C GLU A 445 2.92 9.20 17.13
N ARG A 446 2.86 9.83 18.31
CA ARG A 446 3.74 9.51 19.44
C ARG A 446 3.52 8.08 19.93
N ASP A 447 2.27 7.68 20.15
CA ASP A 447 1.91 6.31 20.51
C ASP A 447 2.38 5.31 19.45
N TYR A 448 2.27 5.68 18.17
CA TYR A 448 2.74 4.83 17.09
C TYR A 448 4.27 4.67 17.06
N LEU A 449 5.02 5.77 17.19
CA LEU A 449 6.49 5.72 17.27
C LEU A 449 6.95 4.92 18.49
N ARG A 450 6.26 5.09 19.63
CA ARG A 450 6.47 4.31 20.85
C ARG A 450 6.31 2.81 20.59
N GLU A 451 5.22 2.41 19.93
CA GLU A 451 4.96 1.01 19.60
C GLU A 451 5.98 0.45 18.61
N GLU A 452 6.36 1.18 17.56
CA GLU A 452 7.39 0.70 16.61
C GLU A 452 8.76 0.60 17.27
N LEU A 453 9.11 1.54 18.15
CA LEU A 453 10.35 1.49 18.91
C LEU A 453 10.36 0.30 19.87
N LYS A 454 9.24 0.05 20.57
CA LYS A 454 9.06 -1.13 21.41
C LYS A 454 9.21 -2.42 20.61
N ASP A 455 8.62 -2.47 19.42
CA ASP A 455 8.71 -3.61 18.50
C ASP A 455 10.16 -3.84 18.02
N LEU A 456 10.88 -2.76 17.72
CA LEU A 456 12.28 -2.80 17.33
C LEU A 456 13.16 -3.34 18.46
N ILE A 457 13.02 -2.78 19.66
CA ILE A 457 13.72 -3.24 20.87
C ILE A 457 13.42 -4.71 21.12
N THR A 458 12.14 -5.09 21.06
CA THR A 458 11.69 -6.47 21.26
C THR A 458 12.33 -7.42 20.24
N ARG A 459 12.40 -7.05 18.96
CA ARG A 459 13.04 -7.87 17.93
C ARG A 459 14.53 -8.00 18.15
N GLU A 460 15.23 -6.90 18.44
CA GLU A 460 16.67 -6.91 18.70
C GLU A 460 17.01 -7.76 19.94
N MET A 461 16.20 -7.69 20.99
CA MET A 461 16.37 -8.46 22.23
C MET A 461 15.98 -9.93 22.11
N LEU A 462 14.95 -10.28 21.32
CA LEU A 462 14.43 -11.65 21.20
C LEU A 462 15.01 -12.46 20.03
N GLU A 463 15.33 -11.84 18.90
CA GLU A 463 15.81 -12.57 17.71
C GLU A 463 17.30 -12.90 17.79
N LYS A 464 18.09 -12.19 18.60
CA LYS A 464 19.50 -12.50 18.81
C LYS A 464 19.62 -13.55 19.93
N PRO A 465 20.36 -14.66 19.72
CA PRO A 465 20.49 -15.72 20.71
C PRO A 465 21.05 -15.16 22.02
N ALA A 466 20.59 -15.68 23.16
CA ALA A 466 20.98 -15.22 24.50
C ALA A 466 22.51 -15.11 24.70
N SER A 467 23.28 -15.97 24.03
CA SER A 467 24.76 -15.93 24.01
C SER A 467 25.36 -14.67 23.37
N LYS A 468 24.56 -13.93 22.60
CA LYS A 468 24.92 -12.66 21.95
C LYS A 468 24.24 -11.46 22.59
N ALA A 469 23.37 -11.63 23.59
CA ALA A 469 22.71 -10.50 24.25
C ALA A 469 23.73 -9.49 24.81
N GLY A 470 24.87 -9.97 25.34
CA GLY A 470 25.99 -9.12 25.74
C GLY A 470 26.65 -8.37 24.57
N GLU A 471 26.72 -8.96 23.37
CA GLU A 471 27.16 -8.27 22.14
C GLU A 471 26.14 -7.23 21.66
N VAL A 472 24.83 -7.47 21.87
CA VAL A 472 23.76 -6.51 21.55
C VAL A 472 23.82 -5.31 22.47
N LEU A 473 23.97 -5.56 23.77
CA LEU A 473 24.14 -4.53 24.78
C LEU A 473 25.42 -3.74 24.53
N HIS A 474 26.54 -4.42 24.19
CA HIS A 474 27.77 -3.73 23.79
C HIS A 474 27.66 -2.94 22.48
N ALA A 475 26.88 -3.44 21.51
CA ALA A 475 26.63 -2.76 20.25
C ALA A 475 25.63 -1.61 20.40
N HIS A 476 24.83 -1.60 21.47
CA HIS A 476 23.82 -0.60 21.73
C HIS A 476 23.94 0.06 23.12
N PRO A 477 24.91 0.98 23.31
CA PRO A 477 25.18 1.64 24.59
C PRO A 477 23.97 2.29 25.29
N TRP A 478 22.96 2.83 24.62
CA TRP A 478 21.75 3.35 25.27
C TRP A 478 20.90 2.21 25.82
N LEU A 479 20.77 1.12 25.07
CA LEU A 479 20.06 -0.09 25.48
C LEU A 479 20.80 -0.76 26.64
N ALA A 480 22.14 -0.72 26.62
CA ALA A 480 22.97 -1.10 27.76
C ALA A 480 22.89 -0.11 28.91
N SER A 481 22.78 1.20 28.70
CA SER A 481 22.54 2.21 29.75
C SER A 481 21.20 1.94 30.43
N LEU A 482 20.17 1.67 29.64
CA LEU A 482 18.83 1.30 30.06
C LEU A 482 18.77 -0.10 30.69
N CYS A 483 19.68 -1.02 30.37
CA CYS A 483 19.75 -2.33 31.03
C CYS A 483 20.65 -2.31 32.28
N MET A 484 21.76 -1.55 32.25
CA MET A 484 22.75 -1.40 33.33
C MET A 484 22.22 -0.56 34.48
N ARG A 485 21.35 0.41 34.21
CA ARG A 485 20.65 1.18 35.24
C ARG A 485 19.66 0.29 36.05
N TRP A 486 19.40 -0.94 35.59
CA TRP A 486 18.32 -1.81 36.08
C TRP A 486 18.76 -3.26 36.33
N LEU A 487 20.07 -3.54 36.29
CA LEU A 487 20.65 -4.85 36.56
C LEU A 487 20.57 -5.18 38.06
N PRO A 488 19.83 -6.22 38.49
CA PRO A 488 20.04 -6.84 39.79
C PRO A 488 21.20 -7.83 39.69
N GLU A 489 22.04 -7.90 40.72
CA GLU A 489 23.26 -8.72 40.79
C GLU A 489 23.06 -10.25 40.86
N GLU A 490 21.86 -10.82 40.61
CA GLU A 490 21.59 -12.25 40.84
C GLU A 490 21.06 -13.05 39.63
N ASP A 491 21.45 -14.33 39.61
CA ASP A 491 21.19 -15.40 38.63
C ASP A 491 19.70 -15.56 38.22
N ARG A 492 19.18 -14.62 37.42
CA ARG A 492 17.91 -14.81 36.70
C ARG A 492 18.15 -15.41 35.33
N SER A 493 17.19 -16.22 34.88
CA SER A 493 17.23 -16.72 33.51
C SER A 493 17.19 -15.53 32.53
N ILE A 494 18.01 -15.56 31.47
CA ILE A 494 18.11 -14.47 30.47
C ILE A 494 16.73 -14.12 29.88
N HIS A 495 15.80 -15.08 29.85
CA HIS A 495 14.45 -14.84 29.39
C HIS A 495 13.61 -13.98 30.36
N GLU A 496 13.68 -14.26 31.66
CA GLU A 496 13.01 -13.43 32.68
C GLU A 496 13.65 -12.03 32.75
N HIS A 497 14.97 -11.95 32.62
CA HIS A 497 15.68 -10.67 32.57
C HIS A 497 15.26 -9.82 31.36
N ASN A 498 15.19 -10.43 30.15
CA ASN A 498 14.71 -9.73 28.97
C ASN A 498 13.24 -9.30 29.10
N GLN A 499 12.40 -10.07 29.79
CA GLN A 499 11.01 -9.67 30.07
C GLN A 499 10.93 -8.50 31.06
N ASP A 500 11.77 -8.50 32.10
CA ASP A 500 11.84 -7.40 33.06
C ASP A 500 12.33 -6.11 32.38
N ILE A 501 13.38 -6.17 31.55
CA ILE A 501 13.85 -5.03 30.75
C ILE A 501 12.73 -4.52 29.84
N LEU A 502 12.02 -5.41 29.12
CA LEU A 502 10.93 -4.99 28.23
C LEU A 502 9.80 -4.30 28.99
N ARG A 503 9.47 -4.78 30.19
CA ARG A 503 8.47 -4.17 31.05
C ARG A 503 8.90 -2.79 31.53
N GLN A 504 10.17 -2.63 31.85
CA GLN A 504 10.76 -1.39 32.35
C GLN A 504 10.91 -0.33 31.25
N VAL A 505 11.35 -0.74 30.07
CA VAL A 505 11.30 0.05 28.83
C VAL A 505 9.87 0.51 28.56
N GLU A 506 8.89 -0.38 28.72
CA GLU A 506 7.47 -0.04 28.57
C GLU A 506 7.00 0.95 29.64
N GLU A 507 7.44 0.83 30.90
CA GLU A 507 7.14 1.78 31.97
C GLU A 507 7.74 3.16 31.67
N GLU A 508 9.02 3.27 31.28
CA GLU A 508 9.66 4.55 30.89
C GLU A 508 9.02 5.14 29.62
N LEU A 509 8.78 4.35 28.58
CA LEU A 509 8.14 4.83 27.36
C LEU A 509 6.75 5.42 27.65
N ASN A 510 6.03 4.84 28.61
CA ASN A 510 4.70 5.29 29.02
C ASN A 510 4.70 6.54 29.91
N GLU A 511 5.86 6.98 30.42
CA GLU A 511 5.97 8.28 31.08
C GLU A 511 5.70 9.42 30.06
N GLU A 512 5.11 10.52 30.54
CA GLU A 512 4.62 11.62 29.69
C GLU A 512 5.72 12.20 28.78
N ASN A 513 6.98 12.19 29.24
CA ASN A 513 8.15 12.68 28.51
C ASN A 513 9.12 11.57 28.08
N GLY A 514 8.83 10.30 28.38
CA GLY A 514 9.78 9.20 28.16
C GLY A 514 10.13 9.01 26.68
N LEU A 515 9.16 9.21 25.79
CA LEU A 515 9.38 9.16 24.34
C LEU A 515 10.30 10.29 23.87
N GLU A 516 10.17 11.50 24.41
CA GLU A 516 10.97 12.67 24.01
C GLU A 516 12.44 12.51 24.43
N THR A 517 12.71 11.81 25.52
CA THR A 517 14.09 11.48 25.94
C THR A 517 14.67 10.28 25.19
N ILE A 518 13.91 9.20 25.06
CA ILE A 518 14.44 7.92 24.55
C ILE A 518 14.50 7.91 23.02
N LEU A 519 13.54 8.55 22.34
CA LEU A 519 13.46 8.49 20.88
C LEU A 519 14.67 9.17 20.20
N PRO A 520 15.11 10.39 20.59
CA PRO A 520 16.32 10.98 20.04
C PRO A 520 17.56 10.11 20.28
N GLU A 521 17.77 9.59 21.49
CA GLU A 521 18.90 8.71 21.83
C GLU A 521 18.89 7.42 20.99
N ALA A 522 17.72 6.79 20.86
CA ALA A 522 17.56 5.58 20.06
C ALA A 522 17.77 5.84 18.55
N LEU A 523 17.25 6.97 18.03
CA LEU A 523 17.45 7.39 16.64
C LEU A 523 18.93 7.74 16.39
N GLU A 524 19.57 8.44 17.33
CA GLU A 524 20.97 8.83 17.28
C GLU A 524 21.87 7.59 17.16
N GLU A 525 21.69 6.60 18.02
CA GLU A 525 22.58 5.45 18.07
C GLU A 525 22.29 4.38 17.01
N HIS A 526 21.01 4.12 16.67
CA HIS A 526 20.68 3.09 15.67
C HIS A 526 20.80 3.57 14.23
N LEU A 527 20.49 4.84 13.98
CA LEU A 527 20.43 5.35 12.62
C LEU A 527 21.56 6.32 12.31
N ASP A 528 22.38 6.72 13.30
CA ASP A 528 23.49 7.68 13.14
C ASP A 528 22.98 9.02 12.57
N LEU A 529 21.76 9.40 12.98
CA LEU A 529 20.96 10.47 12.36
C LEU A 529 21.36 11.89 12.75
N HIS A 530 22.32 12.05 13.67
CA HIS A 530 23.03 13.32 13.85
C HIS A 530 23.63 13.88 12.54
N GLN A 531 23.68 13.06 11.49
CA GLN A 531 24.12 13.43 10.16
C GLN A 531 23.09 14.18 9.31
N LEU A 532 21.82 14.39 9.71
CA LEU A 532 20.87 15.16 8.89
C LEU A 532 20.60 16.58 9.44
N ASP A 533 21.67 17.31 9.75
CA ASP A 533 21.57 18.75 10.00
C ASP A 533 21.14 19.49 8.72
N LEU A 534 19.89 19.97 8.68
CA LEU A 534 19.34 20.70 7.53
C LEU A 534 20.05 22.04 7.27
N LEU A 535 20.87 22.52 8.22
CA LEU A 535 21.69 23.71 8.06
C LEU A 535 22.99 23.43 7.29
N ASP A 536 23.42 22.17 7.18
CA ASP A 536 24.50 21.78 6.28
C ASP A 536 23.94 21.48 4.88
N PRO A 537 24.39 22.19 3.83
CA PRO A 537 23.96 21.93 2.46
C PRO A 537 24.09 20.48 1.99
N GLN A 538 25.10 19.73 2.47
CA GLN A 538 25.30 18.33 2.04
C GLN A 538 24.25 17.41 2.66
N ASN A 539 23.98 17.60 3.94
CA ASN A 539 22.96 16.88 4.69
C ASN A 539 21.56 17.23 4.20
N LEU A 540 21.29 18.51 3.91
CA LEU A 540 20.06 18.95 3.28
C LEU A 540 19.81 18.28 1.91
N GLN A 541 20.84 18.20 1.07
CA GLN A 541 20.74 17.50 -0.21
C GLN A 541 20.51 15.99 -0.02
N THR A 542 21.15 15.40 0.97
CA THR A 542 20.99 13.98 1.34
C THR A 542 19.57 13.71 1.81
N TRP A 543 19.04 14.54 2.72
CA TRP A 543 17.65 14.52 3.18
C TRP A 543 16.68 14.64 2.01
N TRP A 544 16.91 15.59 1.11
CA TRP A 544 16.05 15.79 -0.07
C TRP A 544 16.03 14.57 -1.00
N ASN A 545 17.19 13.99 -1.29
CA ASN A 545 17.30 12.82 -2.15
C ASN A 545 16.63 11.59 -1.51
N LEU A 546 16.78 11.43 -0.19
CA LEU A 546 16.15 10.34 0.56
C LEU A 546 14.62 10.53 0.59
N ARG A 547 14.14 11.76 0.81
CA ARG A 547 12.72 12.10 0.73
C ARG A 547 12.14 11.79 -0.65
N GLU A 548 12.78 12.27 -1.72
CA GLU A 548 12.33 11.96 -3.09
C GLU A 548 12.26 10.46 -3.34
N HIS A 549 13.23 9.68 -2.83
CA HIS A 549 13.20 8.22 -2.93
C HIS A 549 12.04 7.59 -2.15
N LEU A 550 11.78 8.02 -0.91
CA LEU A 550 10.64 7.55 -0.12
C LEU A 550 9.30 7.93 -0.76
N LEU A 551 9.20 9.10 -1.41
CA LEU A 551 7.99 9.52 -2.12
C LEU A 551 7.62 8.66 -3.33
N VAL A 552 8.58 7.95 -3.93
CA VAL A 552 8.29 7.00 -5.01
C VAL A 552 7.34 5.88 -4.53
N ASP A 553 7.44 5.50 -3.24
CA ASP A 553 6.61 4.49 -2.56
C ASP A 553 5.21 5.00 -2.18
N PHE A 554 5.00 6.30 -2.30
CA PHE A 554 3.72 6.93 -2.06
C PHE A 554 2.95 7.12 -3.36
N GLN A 555 3.66 7.27 -4.48
CA GLN A 555 3.07 7.36 -5.82
C GLN A 555 2.44 6.05 -6.27
N ASP A 556 3.04 4.91 -5.94
CA ASP A 556 2.55 3.58 -6.32
C ASP A 556 1.32 3.19 -5.51
N GLU A 557 1.38 3.44 -4.21
CA GLU A 557 0.27 3.23 -3.32
C GLU A 557 -0.89 4.14 -3.68
N SER A 558 -0.65 5.42 -3.97
CA SER A 558 -1.69 6.32 -4.47
C SER A 558 -2.35 5.75 -5.74
N ALA A 559 -1.58 5.27 -6.72
CA ALA A 559 -2.14 4.66 -7.93
C ALA A 559 -2.91 3.35 -7.65
N ILE A 560 -2.44 2.52 -6.72
CA ILE A 560 -3.14 1.32 -6.26
C ILE A 560 -4.43 1.69 -5.53
N MET A 561 -4.43 2.75 -4.73
CA MET A 561 -5.60 3.24 -4.01
C MET A 561 -6.62 3.86 -4.94
N ASP A 562 -6.19 4.58 -5.97
CA ASP A 562 -7.10 5.04 -7.02
C ASP A 562 -7.79 3.83 -7.67
N ALA A 563 -7.04 2.79 -8.03
CA ALA A 563 -7.61 1.56 -8.56
C ALA A 563 -8.59 0.88 -7.59
N CYS A 564 -8.23 0.78 -6.30
CA CYS A 564 -9.11 0.25 -5.26
C CYS A 564 -10.38 1.10 -5.10
N GLY A 565 -10.22 2.42 -5.02
CA GLY A 565 -11.29 3.39 -4.83
C GLY A 565 -12.29 3.38 -5.99
N VAL A 566 -11.80 3.32 -7.23
CA VAL A 566 -12.63 3.10 -8.42
C VAL A 566 -13.47 1.83 -8.29
N ILE A 567 -12.83 0.71 -7.94
CA ILE A 567 -13.52 -0.57 -7.85
C ILE A 567 -14.57 -0.57 -6.74
N VAL A 568 -14.24 -0.03 -5.58
CA VAL A 568 -15.19 0.10 -4.48
C VAL A 568 -16.35 1.02 -4.86
N ALA A 569 -16.08 2.14 -5.54
CA ALA A 569 -17.13 3.03 -6.05
C ALA A 569 -18.05 2.32 -7.05
N CYS A 570 -17.49 1.56 -8.01
CA CYS A 570 -18.27 0.76 -8.96
C CYS A 570 -19.15 -0.28 -8.25
N LEU A 571 -18.60 -0.99 -7.25
CA LEU A 571 -19.34 -1.97 -6.46
C LEU A 571 -20.46 -1.33 -5.65
N LEU A 572 -20.19 -0.21 -4.98
CA LEU A 572 -21.19 0.55 -4.22
C LEU A 572 -22.33 1.02 -5.12
N VAL A 573 -22.02 1.56 -6.31
CA VAL A 573 -23.04 1.96 -7.29
C VAL A 573 -23.88 0.76 -7.73
N GLY A 574 -23.25 -0.38 -8.00
CA GLY A 574 -23.94 -1.63 -8.35
C GLY A 574 -24.86 -2.12 -7.24
N PHE A 575 -24.41 -2.06 -5.99
CA PHE A 575 -25.21 -2.44 -4.82
C PHE A 575 -26.35 -1.47 -4.54
N ILE A 576 -26.13 -0.16 -4.65
CA ILE A 576 -27.20 0.83 -4.51
C ILE A 576 -28.28 0.59 -5.56
N PHE A 577 -27.89 0.40 -6.83
CA PHE A 577 -28.83 0.08 -7.90
C PHE A 577 -29.62 -1.21 -7.59
N SER A 578 -28.93 -2.25 -7.13
CA SER A 578 -29.53 -3.52 -6.75
C SER A 578 -30.51 -3.38 -5.57
N ALA A 579 -30.14 -2.62 -4.56
CA ALA A 579 -30.97 -2.32 -3.39
C ALA A 579 -32.24 -1.56 -3.79
N MET A 580 -32.13 -0.58 -4.70
CA MET A 580 -33.29 0.16 -5.22
C MET A 580 -34.24 -0.75 -5.99
N VAL A 581 -33.69 -1.67 -6.80
CA VAL A 581 -34.49 -2.65 -7.55
C VAL A 581 -35.20 -3.62 -6.62
N GLU A 582 -34.48 -4.20 -5.66
CA GLU A 582 -35.02 -5.13 -4.68
C GLU A 582 -36.12 -4.49 -3.82
N TRP A 583 -35.91 -3.23 -3.41
CA TRP A 583 -36.93 -2.45 -2.71
C TRP A 583 -38.21 -2.28 -3.55
N SER A 584 -38.03 -1.91 -4.82
CA SER A 584 -39.16 -1.67 -5.73
C SER A 584 -39.97 -2.93 -6.01
N LEU A 585 -39.32 -4.10 -5.98
CA LEU A 585 -39.95 -5.40 -6.21
C LEU A 585 -40.67 -5.94 -4.98
N SER A 586 -39.94 -6.02 -3.87
CA SER A 586 -40.43 -6.69 -2.66
C SER A 586 -41.43 -5.81 -1.91
N GLY A 587 -41.29 -4.49 -2.01
CA GLY A 587 -41.95 -3.54 -1.12
C GLY A 587 -41.57 -3.74 0.35
N ASN A 588 -40.64 -4.66 0.65
CA ASN A 588 -40.23 -5.05 1.99
C ASN A 588 -38.76 -4.65 2.22
N PRO A 589 -38.51 -3.52 2.91
CA PRO A 589 -37.23 -3.13 3.53
C PRO A 589 -36.42 -4.25 4.17
N LEU A 590 -37.11 -5.22 4.78
CA LEU A 590 -36.50 -6.31 5.53
C LEU A 590 -36.35 -7.58 4.68
N SER A 591 -36.45 -7.46 3.34
CA SER A 591 -36.14 -8.59 2.47
C SER A 591 -34.69 -9.05 2.74
N PRO A 592 -34.42 -10.36 2.83
CA PRO A 592 -33.07 -10.85 3.11
C PRO A 592 -32.03 -10.35 2.10
N ALA A 593 -32.39 -10.26 0.80
CA ALA A 593 -31.50 -9.73 -0.23
C ALA A 593 -31.12 -8.27 0.05
N PHE A 594 -32.10 -7.45 0.44
CA PHE A 594 -31.87 -6.06 0.75
C PHE A 594 -30.89 -5.90 1.94
N VAL A 595 -31.12 -6.64 3.04
CA VAL A 595 -30.26 -6.62 4.23
C VAL A 595 -28.83 -7.03 3.89
N ILE A 596 -28.66 -8.04 3.04
CA ILE A 596 -27.35 -8.52 2.58
C ILE A 596 -26.64 -7.44 1.76
N ILE A 597 -27.34 -6.80 0.81
CA ILE A 597 -26.76 -5.72 -0.02
C ILE A 597 -26.31 -4.54 0.86
N MET A 598 -27.11 -4.15 1.85
CA MET A 598 -26.74 -3.07 2.77
C MET A 598 -25.53 -3.44 3.63
N THR A 599 -25.48 -4.68 4.12
CA THR A 599 -24.35 -5.18 4.92
C THR A 599 -23.05 -5.19 4.09
N LEU A 600 -23.11 -5.64 2.84
CA LEU A 600 -21.96 -5.59 1.92
C LEU A 600 -21.54 -4.15 1.61
N SER A 601 -22.51 -3.26 1.40
CA SER A 601 -22.24 -1.83 1.19
C SER A 601 -21.56 -1.20 2.40
N PHE A 602 -21.95 -1.60 3.62
CA PHE A 602 -21.30 -1.15 4.86
C PHE A 602 -19.83 -1.60 4.94
N PHE A 603 -19.52 -2.86 4.58
CA PHE A 603 -18.12 -3.31 4.54
C PHE A 603 -17.27 -2.52 3.53
N LEU A 604 -17.83 -2.21 2.36
CA LEU A 604 -17.15 -1.40 1.34
C LEU A 604 -16.94 0.05 1.80
N ILE A 605 -17.96 0.64 2.44
CA ILE A 605 -17.87 1.95 3.09
C ILE A 605 -16.74 1.94 4.12
N PHE A 606 -16.70 0.95 5.02
CA PHE A 606 -15.65 0.85 6.00
C PHE A 606 -14.25 0.75 5.36
N ALA A 607 -14.13 0.01 4.25
CA ALA A 607 -12.88 -0.07 3.50
C ALA A 607 -12.45 1.31 2.96
N VAL A 608 -13.37 2.08 2.34
CA VAL A 608 -13.08 3.45 1.85
C VAL A 608 -12.69 4.39 2.98
N TYR A 609 -13.35 4.29 4.14
CA TYR A 609 -12.99 5.07 5.31
C TYR A 609 -11.53 4.82 5.72
N LYS A 610 -11.10 3.56 5.73
CA LYS A 610 -9.72 3.17 6.04
C LYS A 610 -8.72 3.68 5.00
N VAL A 611 -9.11 3.75 3.72
CA VAL A 611 -8.33 4.42 2.66
C VAL A 611 -8.16 5.90 2.98
N PHE A 612 -9.25 6.61 3.27
CA PHE A 612 -9.19 8.04 3.55
C PHE A 612 -8.35 8.36 4.79
N GLU A 613 -8.48 7.57 5.85
CA GLU A 613 -7.67 7.68 7.06
C GLU A 613 -6.18 7.62 6.72
N ALA A 614 -5.74 6.59 6.00
CA ALA A 614 -4.33 6.45 5.61
C ALA A 614 -3.83 7.63 4.73
N CYS A 615 -4.62 8.06 3.74
CA CYS A 615 -4.25 9.20 2.89
C CYS A 615 -4.13 10.51 3.68
N ILE A 616 -5.03 10.76 4.65
CA ILE A 616 -5.01 11.98 5.47
C ILE A 616 -3.77 11.99 6.36
N GLU A 617 -3.45 10.87 7.00
CA GLU A 617 -2.29 10.76 7.87
C GLU A 617 -0.99 11.03 7.09
N ILE A 618 -0.83 10.42 5.91
CA ILE A 618 0.33 10.68 5.04
C ILE A 618 0.38 12.16 4.62
N ASN A 619 -0.74 12.73 4.18
CA ASN A 619 -0.80 14.16 3.80
C ASN A 619 -0.49 15.10 4.96
N THR A 620 -0.77 14.68 6.19
CA THR A 620 -0.45 15.46 7.40
C THR A 620 1.05 15.44 7.65
N ILE A 621 1.70 14.28 7.53
CA ILE A 621 3.17 14.16 7.64
C ILE A 621 3.87 14.97 6.54
N LEU A 622 3.40 14.88 5.29
CA LEU A 622 3.95 15.70 4.19
C LEU A 622 3.75 17.21 4.44
N GLY A 623 2.63 17.60 5.07
CA GLY A 623 2.41 18.96 5.52
C GLY A 623 3.39 19.39 6.62
N ARG A 624 3.81 18.47 7.49
CA ARG A 624 4.82 18.71 8.53
C ARG A 624 6.21 18.88 7.93
N ASP A 625 6.60 18.09 6.93
CA ASP A 625 7.89 18.28 6.25
C ASP A 625 8.05 19.72 5.72
N LEU A 626 6.98 20.30 5.18
CA LEU A 626 6.97 21.69 4.72
C LEU A 626 7.21 22.68 5.88
N LYS A 627 6.66 22.39 7.05
CA LYS A 627 6.86 23.19 8.26
C LYS A 627 8.28 23.05 8.78
N VAL A 628 8.82 21.84 8.88
CA VAL A 628 10.22 21.58 9.27
C VAL A 628 11.20 22.33 8.38
N LEU A 629 10.97 22.36 7.06
CA LEU A 629 11.80 23.18 6.15
C LEU A 629 11.64 24.68 6.39
N ALA A 630 10.43 25.16 6.70
CA ALA A 630 10.19 26.56 7.04
C ALA A 630 10.94 26.95 8.32
N ASP A 631 10.84 26.12 9.36
CA ASP A 631 11.50 26.34 10.65
C ASP A 631 13.03 26.27 10.50
N ALA A 632 13.53 25.32 9.71
CA ALA A 632 14.95 25.26 9.34
C ALA A 632 15.41 26.52 8.58
N THR A 633 14.55 27.09 7.73
CA THR A 633 14.86 28.34 7.01
C THR A 633 14.98 29.50 7.98
N VAL A 634 14.06 29.60 8.94
CA VAL A 634 14.08 30.64 9.98
C VAL A 634 15.31 30.47 10.87
N ALA A 635 15.61 29.26 11.33
CA ALA A 635 16.79 28.96 12.14
C ALA A 635 18.11 29.29 11.39
N ALA A 636 18.18 29.01 10.09
CA ALA A 636 19.32 29.38 9.27
C ALA A 636 19.49 30.91 9.16
N GLN A 637 18.38 31.64 8.99
CA GLN A 637 18.39 33.11 8.92
C GLN A 637 18.77 33.75 10.27
N GLU A 638 18.27 33.21 11.37
CA GLU A 638 18.60 33.69 12.72
C GLU A 638 20.09 33.53 13.00
N LYS A 639 20.65 32.33 12.80
CA LYS A 639 22.09 32.07 12.94
C LYS A 639 22.95 32.96 12.02
N LEU A 640 22.49 33.22 10.79
CA LEU A 640 23.17 34.12 9.87
C LEU A 640 23.19 35.56 10.41
N SER A 641 22.07 36.01 10.99
CA SER A 641 21.97 37.33 11.64
C SER A 641 22.81 37.45 12.92
N GLU A 642 22.96 36.36 13.67
CA GLU A 642 23.82 36.29 14.85
C GLU A 642 25.29 36.38 14.46
N LEU A 643 25.71 35.66 13.40
CA LEU A 643 27.07 35.75 12.87
C LEU A 643 27.39 37.16 12.35
N GLU A 644 26.45 37.82 11.69
CA GLU A 644 26.61 39.22 11.24
C GLU A 644 26.78 40.19 12.42
N LYS A 645 26.13 39.93 13.55
CA LYS A 645 26.32 40.70 14.79
C LYS A 645 27.63 40.34 15.51
N ALA A 646 28.06 39.08 15.40
CA ALA A 646 29.23 38.51 16.06
C ALA A 646 30.56 38.76 15.31
N GLU A 647 30.53 39.25 14.06
CA GLU A 647 31.69 39.75 13.28
C GLU A 647 32.49 40.86 13.99
N LEU A 648 32.17 41.19 15.25
CA LEU A 648 32.97 41.98 16.18
C LEU A 648 34.09 41.19 16.93
N PHE A 649 34.15 39.86 16.83
CA PHE A 649 35.10 39.02 17.60
C PHE A 649 36.13 38.27 16.70
N GLU A 650 37.38 38.18 17.18
CA GLU A 650 38.66 38.12 16.43
C GLU A 650 39.05 36.82 15.66
N ASP A 651 38.22 35.78 15.56
CA ASP A 651 38.61 34.52 14.87
C ASP A 651 38.29 34.57 13.35
N ALA A 652 39.17 35.22 12.59
CA ALA A 652 38.93 35.68 11.22
C ALA A 652 38.81 34.60 10.11
N ASP A 653 39.27 33.35 10.32
CA ASP A 653 39.44 32.40 9.21
C ASP A 653 38.31 31.35 9.06
N ILE A 654 37.55 31.04 10.11
CA ILE A 654 36.50 29.99 10.08
C ILE A 654 35.11 30.56 9.76
N ALA A 655 34.84 31.78 10.22
CA ALA A 655 33.57 32.48 10.03
C ALA A 655 33.10 32.62 8.56
N PRO A 656 33.96 32.98 7.57
CA PRO A 656 33.48 33.21 6.20
C PRO A 656 33.03 31.93 5.50
N ALA A 657 33.72 30.81 5.73
CA ALA A 657 33.34 29.52 5.15
C ALA A 657 32.01 29.01 5.73
N TYR A 658 31.82 29.15 7.05
CA TYR A 658 30.59 28.78 7.73
C TYR A 658 29.39 29.65 7.29
N LYS A 659 29.58 30.98 7.23
CA LYS A 659 28.58 31.94 6.74
C LYS A 659 28.17 31.64 5.29
N ALA A 660 29.14 31.31 4.42
CA ALA A 660 28.85 30.92 3.04
C ALA A 660 28.06 29.60 2.95
N GLY A 661 28.40 28.61 3.79
CA GLY A 661 27.66 27.35 3.91
C GLY A 661 26.20 27.57 4.33
N LEU A 662 25.99 28.35 5.39
CA LEU A 662 24.66 28.65 5.94
C LEU A 662 23.80 29.47 4.97
N SER A 663 24.39 30.47 4.30
CA SER A 663 23.71 31.24 3.25
C SER A 663 23.25 30.33 2.10
N ARG A 664 24.10 29.38 1.68
CA ARG A 664 23.75 28.38 0.68
C ARG A 664 22.62 27.47 1.16
N ALA A 665 22.69 26.96 2.39
CA ALA A 665 21.64 26.13 2.97
C ALA A 665 20.30 26.88 3.01
N SER A 666 20.27 28.13 3.49
CA SER A 666 19.05 28.96 3.51
C SER A 666 18.43 29.13 2.12
N SER A 667 19.25 29.40 1.10
CA SER A 667 18.77 29.50 -0.28
C SER A 667 18.21 28.18 -0.84
N MET A 668 18.82 27.04 -0.46
CA MET A 668 18.36 25.71 -0.84
C MET A 668 17.06 25.36 -0.12
N LEU A 669 16.94 25.68 1.17
CA LEU A 669 15.73 25.47 1.96
C LEU A 669 14.55 26.25 1.37
N ASP A 670 14.71 27.53 1.04
CA ASP A 670 13.67 28.35 0.38
C ASP A 670 13.28 27.77 -0.99
N ALA A 671 14.25 27.36 -1.80
CA ALA A 671 13.98 26.72 -3.09
C ALA A 671 13.24 25.37 -2.94
N MET A 672 13.64 24.55 -1.97
CA MET A 672 12.97 23.28 -1.65
C MET A 672 11.57 23.50 -1.11
N GLN A 673 11.37 24.48 -0.23
CA GLN A 673 10.06 24.84 0.30
C GLN A 673 9.11 25.27 -0.83
N LYS A 674 9.56 26.14 -1.74
CA LYS A 674 8.80 26.55 -2.93
C LYS A 674 8.48 25.37 -3.83
N ARG A 675 9.44 24.46 -4.02
CA ARG A 675 9.25 23.22 -4.79
C ARG A 675 8.23 22.30 -4.11
N LEU A 676 8.23 22.18 -2.79
CA LEU A 676 7.20 21.41 -2.07
C LEU A 676 5.81 22.03 -2.22
N VAL A 677 5.68 23.35 -2.07
CA VAL A 677 4.36 24.00 -2.23
C VAL A 677 3.79 23.80 -3.63
N THR A 678 4.65 23.76 -4.65
CA THR A 678 4.23 23.71 -6.06
C THR A 678 4.06 22.28 -6.58
N ASP A 679 5.00 21.39 -6.23
CA ASP A 679 5.16 20.08 -6.86
C ASP A 679 4.95 18.91 -5.89
N ASP A 680 4.74 19.15 -4.58
CA ASP A 680 4.62 18.05 -3.63
C ASP A 680 3.37 17.23 -3.92
N GLU A 681 3.62 15.97 -4.22
CA GLU A 681 2.61 15.05 -4.68
C GLU A 681 1.84 14.51 -3.49
N ARG A 682 0.97 15.34 -2.93
CA ARG A 682 0.03 14.91 -1.90
C ARG A 682 -0.74 13.68 -2.38
N GLN A 683 -1.05 12.79 -1.45
CA GLN A 683 -1.90 11.64 -1.69
C GLN A 683 -3.23 12.11 -2.26
N GLN A 684 -3.48 11.67 -3.49
CA GLN A 684 -4.68 11.95 -4.25
C GLN A 684 -5.51 10.67 -4.35
N LEU A 685 -6.83 10.85 -4.31
CA LEU A 685 -7.79 9.84 -4.72
C LEU A 685 -8.54 10.36 -5.96
N LEU A 686 -8.39 9.67 -7.09
CA LEU A 686 -8.93 10.04 -8.41
C LEU A 686 -8.49 11.45 -8.87
N GLY A 687 -7.28 11.85 -8.48
CA GLY A 687 -6.73 13.18 -8.75
C GLY A 687 -7.17 14.28 -7.76
N PHE A 688 -7.98 13.97 -6.76
CA PHE A 688 -8.37 14.91 -5.70
C PHE A 688 -7.52 14.71 -4.46
N THR A 689 -6.96 15.78 -3.89
CA THR A 689 -6.20 15.68 -2.64
C THR A 689 -7.14 15.31 -1.50
N VAL A 690 -6.84 14.20 -0.83
CA VAL A 690 -7.68 13.73 0.29
C VAL A 690 -7.36 14.54 1.54
N ASN A 691 -8.39 15.18 2.12
CA ASN A 691 -8.28 15.92 3.37
C ASN A 691 -9.33 15.46 4.39
N ALA A 692 -9.16 15.87 5.65
CA ALA A 692 -10.09 15.54 6.73
C ALA A 692 -11.53 15.99 6.43
N ASN A 693 -11.69 17.13 5.75
CA ASN A 693 -12.99 17.66 5.36
C ASN A 693 -13.71 16.75 4.36
N MET A 694 -12.99 16.15 3.41
CA MET A 694 -13.53 15.20 2.45
C MET A 694 -13.99 13.91 3.15
N ARG A 695 -13.18 13.36 4.06
CA ARG A 695 -13.59 12.20 4.89
C ARG A 695 -14.84 12.51 5.71
N ASN A 696 -14.85 13.65 6.41
CA ASN A 696 -15.98 14.05 7.25
C ASN A 696 -17.23 14.33 6.42
N GLY A 697 -17.09 14.98 5.26
CA GLY A 697 -18.19 15.24 4.32
C GLY A 697 -18.76 13.96 3.72
N TRP A 698 -17.90 12.98 3.42
CA TRP A 698 -18.31 11.66 2.96
C TRP A 698 -19.04 10.87 4.07
N ALA A 699 -18.50 10.85 5.29
CA ALA A 699 -19.15 10.23 6.45
C ALA A 699 -20.50 10.88 6.76
N LEU A 700 -20.58 12.21 6.70
CA LEU A 700 -21.83 12.96 6.87
C LEU A 700 -22.83 12.65 5.75
N SER A 701 -22.37 12.55 4.49
CA SER A 701 -23.22 12.18 3.36
C SER A 701 -23.82 10.79 3.54
N LEU A 702 -23.04 9.83 4.04
CA LEU A 702 -23.53 8.50 4.37
C LEU A 702 -24.51 8.51 5.54
N LEU A 703 -24.23 9.28 6.59
CA LEU A 703 -25.13 9.43 7.73
C LEU A 703 -26.47 10.03 7.29
N ILE A 704 -26.45 11.13 6.53
CA ILE A 704 -27.66 11.77 6.00
C ILE A 704 -28.42 10.81 5.07
N THR A 705 -27.71 10.10 4.19
CA THR A 705 -28.34 9.10 3.31
C THR A 705 -29.00 7.99 4.13
N SER A 706 -28.31 7.47 5.15
CA SER A 706 -28.83 6.44 6.04
C SER A 706 -30.03 6.92 6.86
N LEU A 707 -29.99 8.16 7.36
CA LEU A 707 -31.10 8.79 8.08
C LEU A 707 -32.29 9.06 7.18
N ASN A 708 -32.08 9.54 5.95
CA ASN A 708 -33.14 9.73 4.96
C ASN A 708 -33.80 8.40 4.60
N TRP A 709 -32.99 7.35 4.51
CA TRP A 709 -33.45 6.02 4.19
C TRP A 709 -34.24 5.41 5.36
N ALA A 710 -33.73 5.54 6.59
CA ALA A 710 -34.44 5.18 7.83
C ALA A 710 -35.75 5.97 8.00
N TYR A 711 -35.75 7.27 7.70
CA TYR A 711 -36.95 8.09 7.72
C TYR A 711 -37.96 7.63 6.66
N GLY A 712 -37.51 7.35 5.43
CA GLY A 712 -38.36 6.78 4.38
C GLY A 712 -38.98 5.45 4.79
N TYR A 713 -38.24 4.62 5.53
CA TYR A 713 -38.71 3.37 6.11
C TYR A 713 -39.74 3.57 7.23
N LEU A 714 -39.49 4.51 8.14
CA LEU A 714 -40.38 4.78 9.26
C LEU A 714 -41.60 5.60 8.85
N ARG A 715 -41.55 6.30 7.71
CA ARG A 715 -42.61 7.19 7.24
C ARG A 715 -43.97 6.49 7.16
N PRO A 716 -44.16 5.30 6.56
CA PRO A 716 -45.44 4.59 6.60
C PRO A 716 -45.94 4.30 8.00
N ALA A 717 -45.04 3.94 8.93
CA ALA A 717 -45.40 3.73 10.33
C ALA A 717 -45.83 5.04 11.00
N PHE A 718 -45.14 6.14 10.73
CA PHE A 718 -45.49 7.48 11.23
C PHE A 718 -46.75 8.05 10.58
N THR A 719 -47.02 7.78 9.31
CA THR A 719 -48.26 8.22 8.65
C THR A 719 -49.47 7.39 9.04
N ASN A 720 -49.25 6.13 9.46
CA ASN A 720 -50.31 5.24 9.96
C ASN A 720 -50.43 5.27 11.50
N LEU A 721 -49.52 5.97 12.19
CA LEU A 721 -49.67 6.34 13.58
C LEU A 721 -50.74 7.42 13.65
N ASP A 722 -51.98 6.95 13.71
CA ASP A 722 -53.16 7.78 13.91
C ASP A 722 -52.96 8.58 15.20
N VAL A 723 -52.93 9.91 15.07
CA VAL A 723 -52.69 10.83 16.20
C VAL A 723 -53.72 10.57 17.31
N GLU A 724 -54.94 10.14 16.93
CA GLU A 724 -56.00 9.75 17.86
C GLU A 724 -55.63 8.50 18.68
N LYS A 725 -55.07 7.46 18.06
CA LYS A 725 -54.63 6.25 18.78
C LYS A 725 -53.44 6.53 19.69
N MET A 726 -52.54 7.41 19.27
CA MET A 726 -51.41 7.82 20.12
C MET A 726 -51.90 8.66 21.31
N GLN A 727 -52.87 9.55 21.10
CA GLN A 727 -53.53 10.30 22.17
C GLN A 727 -54.29 9.37 23.12
N GLU A 728 -54.97 8.35 22.62
CA GLU A 728 -55.69 7.38 23.44
C GLU A 728 -54.72 6.51 24.28
N LEU A 729 -53.60 6.08 23.70
CA LEU A 729 -52.51 5.41 24.43
C LEU A 729 -51.89 6.32 25.51
N LEU A 730 -51.56 7.57 25.17
CA LEU A 730 -51.04 8.55 26.14
C LEU A 730 -52.04 8.86 27.25
N ARG A 731 -53.33 8.94 26.92
CA ARG A 731 -54.41 9.19 27.89
C ARG A 731 -54.60 8.01 28.82
N ASN A 732 -54.50 6.77 28.33
CA ASN A 732 -54.52 5.58 29.16
C ASN A 732 -53.29 5.50 30.08
N ILE A 733 -52.10 5.88 29.60
CA ILE A 733 -50.88 5.91 30.43
C ILE A 733 -50.88 7.04 31.47
N THR A 734 -51.62 8.13 31.23
CA THR A 734 -51.68 9.29 32.14
C THR A 734 -52.90 9.30 33.07
N SER A 735 -53.86 8.39 32.85
CA SER A 735 -55.03 8.23 33.72
C SER A 735 -54.89 7.10 34.73
N ASP A 736 -53.88 6.24 34.58
CA ASP A 736 -53.28 5.44 35.65
C ASP A 736 -52.19 6.26 36.37
#